data_AF-A0A1W9QQF3-F1
#
_entry.id   AF-A0A1W9QQF3-F1
#
_cell.length_a   1.000
_cell.length_b   1.000
_cell.length_c   1.000
_cell.angle_alpha   90.00
_cell.angle_beta   90.00
_cell.angle_gamma   90.00
#
_symmetry.space_group_name_H-M   'P 1'
#
loop_
_entity.id
_entity.type
_entity.pdbx_description
1 polymer ?
#
loop_
_entity_poly.entity_id
_entity_poly.type
_entity_poly.pdbx_seq_one_letter_code
_entity_poly.pdbx_strand_id
1 'polypeptide(L)'
;MNFIKLSFAVTFFSLVLSCTYSQKVTVGFLTDKFLEANDQEAGAAYDFLYANKNFEVTKLYFEDITSVDKLNPFNVIWFHYSDSTITNFEGLNTDILKKYIEDGGNMFLTLEAFRFINYLEIEPNPVEKRNKEAKDTGYGRMLGLHAFINHPVFEGLNGGAYIFKPVCDTVVRQLGYFEENQLLNGAVVAVDWDYIFLRENSKLILEYWAGKGKVLAVGAYTCLSQPNINRQHLELFLNNSLNYLAKNGNKNFPTYYWQYYTQEVHPYESDFRQRVERKSQPWETEKSEFVLLREKATDNFWDVAGQRILFMGKENGGIDEIWSHPFMAFKDYEAGIKFSERDSILWLKKKTTQIEVRPESFTRKYNFKTSELTEIITTSATDPTGVVHYLYNGDEPVNLFIKFKTNLRLMWPYSENVIKTLKCSYDVNLNGMLISNESGDFSSLIGSDKEPAFQIVGQFDNFPVTWDKGPNGETYANIGVIASDDFIVSGIFQFEVNPYDQFNMVFSASNINVEENINHYIESVSNTKNVIDASKKYYEQLLSESLNIVSPDSIFNEGYQWALIATDRFFVNTPGLGKSLVAGYSTTNTGWDGGHKISGRPGYAWYFGRDGQWSSFALLDYGDFEKVRSVLEMYRKFQDLNGKIYHEISTSGVVHYDAADATPLYIILAGKYLQHSGDVDFIKKSWQSIQKAIDFCFSTDTDGDHLIENTNVGHGWVEGGG
;
A
#
# COMPACT_ATOMS: atom_id res chain seq x y z
N MET A 1 48.27 -25.00 -9.82
CA MET A 1 49.02 -23.72 -9.75
C MET A 1 48.29 -22.73 -10.64
N ASN A 2 47.44 -21.87 -10.04
CA ASN A 2 46.96 -20.56 -10.50
C ASN A 2 45.65 -20.23 -9.79
N PHE A 3 45.80 -19.43 -8.74
CA PHE A 3 44.75 -18.81 -7.94
C PHE A 3 44.14 -17.65 -8.73
N ILE A 4 42.82 -17.64 -8.89
CA ILE A 4 42.05 -16.43 -9.20
C ILE A 4 41.48 -15.93 -7.86
N LYS A 5 41.99 -14.79 -7.40
CA LYS A 5 41.51 -14.08 -6.21
C LYS A 5 40.18 -13.40 -6.54
N LEU A 6 39.09 -13.86 -5.91
CA LEU A 6 37.86 -13.07 -5.77
C LEU A 6 38.06 -12.11 -4.58
N SER A 7 38.09 -10.80 -4.86
CA SER A 7 38.04 -9.78 -3.82
C SER A 7 36.58 -9.62 -3.36
N PHE A 8 36.28 -10.07 -2.15
CA PHE A 8 35.05 -9.73 -1.44
C PHE A 8 35.12 -8.26 -1.01
N ALA A 9 34.29 -7.41 -1.61
CA ALA A 9 33.99 -6.09 -1.09
C ALA A 9 32.97 -6.25 0.06
N VAL A 10 33.47 -6.25 1.29
CA VAL A 10 32.64 -6.18 2.50
C VAL A 10 32.16 -4.74 2.64
N THR A 11 30.92 -4.46 2.24
CA THR A 11 30.28 -3.16 2.49
C THR A 11 29.83 -3.14 3.96
N PHE A 12 30.73 -2.69 4.83
CA PHE A 12 30.38 -2.31 6.21
C PHE A 12 29.43 -1.10 6.14
N PHE A 13 28.13 -1.32 6.35
CA PHE A 13 27.20 -0.26 6.71
C PHE A 13 27.50 0.15 8.16
N SER A 14 28.56 0.91 8.36
CA SER A 14 28.73 1.70 9.57
C SER A 14 27.74 2.85 9.50
N LEU A 15 26.77 2.88 10.43
CA LEU A 15 26.00 4.06 10.79
C LEU A 15 26.99 5.10 11.34
N VAL A 16 27.69 5.78 10.45
CA VAL A 16 28.35 7.03 10.76
C VAL A 16 27.26 8.07 10.63
N LEU A 17 26.79 8.56 11.78
CA LEU A 17 26.19 9.89 11.87
C LEU A 17 27.18 10.86 11.24
N SER A 18 27.02 11.11 9.94
CA SER A 18 27.66 12.24 9.28
C SER A 18 27.03 13.49 9.88
N CYS A 19 27.63 13.99 10.96
CA CYS A 19 27.57 15.41 11.30
C CYS A 19 28.26 16.19 10.17
N THR A 20 27.62 16.27 9.00
CA THR A 20 27.74 17.46 8.19
C THR A 20 27.19 18.58 9.05
N TYR A 21 28.01 19.59 9.33
CA TYR A 21 27.55 20.85 9.91
C TYR A 21 26.45 21.41 9.00
N SER A 22 25.20 21.01 9.27
CA SER A 22 24.03 21.63 8.67
C SER A 22 24.02 23.06 9.20
N GLN A 23 24.02 24.03 8.29
CA GLN A 23 23.87 25.43 8.65
C GLN A 23 22.56 25.56 9.43
N LYS A 24 22.60 26.20 10.61
CA LYS A 24 21.39 26.40 11.41
C LYS A 24 20.34 27.11 10.57
N VAL A 25 19.10 26.63 10.66
CA VAL A 25 17.98 27.25 9.96
C VAL A 25 17.58 28.51 10.72
N THR A 26 17.61 29.65 10.05
CA THR A 26 17.19 30.93 10.61
C THR A 26 15.68 31.09 10.46
N VAL A 27 14.98 31.29 11.58
CA VAL A 27 13.52 31.38 11.64
C VAL A 27 13.10 32.74 12.17
N GLY A 28 12.34 33.49 11.37
CA GLY A 28 11.66 34.69 11.82
C GLY A 28 10.29 34.33 12.38
N PHE A 29 10.10 34.44 13.70
CA PHE A 29 8.80 34.15 14.33
C PHE A 29 7.93 35.40 14.30
N LEU A 30 6.94 35.40 13.41
CA LEU A 30 6.07 36.54 13.13
C LEU A 30 5.03 36.70 14.25
N THR A 31 4.98 37.87 14.89
CA THR A 31 4.10 38.14 16.03
C THR A 31 3.81 39.63 16.19
N ASP A 32 2.99 40.01 17.16
CA ASP A 32 2.87 41.37 17.66
C ASP A 32 2.79 41.38 19.20
N LYS A 33 2.76 42.56 19.81
CA LYS A 33 2.66 42.70 21.28
C LYS A 33 1.34 42.14 21.83
N PHE A 34 0.29 42.11 21.03
CA PHE A 34 -1.02 41.64 21.47
C PHE A 34 -1.05 40.10 21.51
N LEU A 35 -0.64 39.44 20.42
CA LEU A 35 -0.47 38.00 20.30
C LEU A 35 0.46 37.48 21.39
N GLU A 36 1.62 38.12 21.57
CA GLU A 36 2.58 37.73 22.60
C GLU A 36 1.99 37.78 24.02
N ALA A 37 1.07 38.72 24.29
CA ALA A 37 0.45 38.87 25.60
C ALA A 37 -0.80 37.98 25.81
N ASN A 38 -1.49 37.58 24.75
CA ASN A 38 -2.83 36.98 24.84
C ASN A 38 -2.93 35.54 24.31
N ASP A 39 -2.03 35.09 23.42
CA ASP A 39 -2.07 33.73 22.85
C ASP A 39 -0.95 32.86 23.44
N GLN A 40 -1.31 32.04 24.44
CA GLN A 40 -0.36 31.13 25.11
C GLN A 40 0.28 30.12 24.14
N GLU A 41 -0.45 29.77 23.08
CA GLU A 41 -0.01 28.85 22.04
C GLU A 41 1.15 29.42 21.22
N ALA A 42 1.07 30.69 20.79
CA ALA A 42 2.18 31.40 20.14
C ALA A 42 3.43 31.47 21.03
N GLY A 43 3.24 31.67 22.34
CA GLY A 43 4.33 31.58 23.32
C GLY A 43 5.00 30.20 23.34
N ALA A 44 4.20 29.13 23.44
CA ALA A 44 4.70 27.76 23.42
C ALA A 44 5.42 27.39 22.10
N ALA A 45 4.96 27.93 20.97
CA ALA A 45 5.62 27.76 19.67
C ALA A 45 6.98 28.45 19.61
N TYR A 46 7.10 29.66 20.14
CA TYR A 46 8.39 30.34 20.27
C TYR A 46 9.35 29.59 21.19
N ASP A 47 8.86 29.09 22.33
CA ASP A 47 9.67 28.32 23.28
C ASP A 47 10.18 27.01 22.67
N PHE A 48 9.36 26.33 21.86
CA PHE A 48 9.78 25.15 21.09
C PHE A 48 10.95 25.48 20.15
N LEU A 49 10.85 26.56 19.38
CA LEU A 49 11.93 27.02 18.50
C LEU A 49 13.19 27.37 19.28
N TYR A 50 13.04 28.14 20.37
CA TYR A 50 14.17 28.63 21.17
C TYR A 50 14.92 27.50 21.89
N ALA A 51 14.19 26.49 22.37
CA ALA A 51 14.79 25.31 23.00
C ALA A 51 15.53 24.41 21.99
N ASN A 52 15.18 24.48 20.70
CA ASN A 52 15.73 23.62 19.67
C ASN A 52 17.02 24.18 19.07
N LYS A 53 18.13 23.47 19.31
CA LYS A 53 19.49 23.89 18.93
C LYS A 53 19.73 23.98 17.41
N ASN A 54 18.85 23.40 16.61
CA ASN A 54 18.95 23.40 15.14
C ASN A 54 18.48 24.74 14.52
N PHE A 55 17.78 25.58 15.29
CA PHE A 55 17.25 26.85 14.83
C PHE A 55 18.01 28.05 15.41
N GLU A 56 18.05 29.13 14.64
CA GLU A 56 18.38 30.47 15.11
C GLU A 56 17.13 31.33 14.93
N VAL A 57 16.61 31.91 16.02
CA VAL A 57 15.23 32.37 16.08
C VAL A 57 15.16 33.81 16.53
N THR A 58 14.43 34.63 15.77
CA THR A 58 14.21 36.05 16.08
C THR A 58 12.72 36.36 16.03
N LYS A 59 12.19 37.05 17.05
CA LYS A 59 10.83 37.60 16.99
C LYS A 59 10.77 38.74 15.98
N LEU A 60 9.78 38.68 15.09
CA LEU A 60 9.51 39.71 14.09
C LEU A 60 8.15 40.34 14.42
N TYR A 61 8.18 41.54 14.98
CA TYR A 61 6.97 42.29 15.28
C TYR A 61 6.39 42.91 14.01
N PHE A 62 5.06 42.90 13.85
CA PHE A 62 4.40 43.46 12.67
C PHE A 62 4.86 44.89 12.35
N GLU A 63 4.97 45.74 13.37
CA GLU A 63 5.41 47.13 13.25
C GLU A 63 6.86 47.32 12.76
N ASP A 64 7.71 46.30 12.90
CA ASP A 64 9.12 46.34 12.49
C ASP A 64 9.32 45.95 11.01
N ILE A 65 8.31 45.33 10.38
CA ILE A 65 8.35 44.86 8.99
C ILE A 65 8.04 46.02 8.04
N THR A 66 9.04 46.89 7.90
CA THR A 66 8.95 48.12 7.09
C THR A 66 9.51 47.97 5.68
N SER A 67 10.28 46.91 5.40
CA SER A 67 10.78 46.56 4.06
C SER A 67 11.08 45.06 3.94
N VAL A 68 11.18 44.56 2.70
CA VAL A 68 11.55 43.16 2.40
C VAL A 68 12.94 42.80 2.95
N ASP A 69 13.87 43.76 2.99
CA ASP A 69 15.23 43.54 3.50
C ASP A 69 15.28 43.09 4.96
N LYS A 70 14.25 43.40 5.75
CA LYS A 70 14.12 42.92 7.14
C LYS A 70 13.81 41.43 7.22
N LEU A 71 13.25 40.85 6.16
CA LEU A 71 12.85 39.45 6.09
C LEU A 71 13.92 38.56 5.42
N ASN A 72 14.74 39.14 4.53
CA ASN A 72 15.81 38.46 3.80
C ASN A 72 16.81 37.66 4.65
N PRO A 73 17.13 38.02 5.92
CA PRO A 73 18.03 37.23 6.75
C PRO A 73 17.48 35.86 7.16
N PHE A 74 16.18 35.61 7.04
CA PHE A 74 15.53 34.39 7.52
C PHE A 74 15.32 33.39 6.39
N ASN A 75 15.59 32.11 6.66
CA ASN A 75 15.28 31.03 5.73
C ASN A 75 13.77 30.79 5.65
N VAL A 76 13.09 30.94 6.79
CA VAL A 76 11.65 30.71 6.94
C VAL A 76 11.06 31.77 7.87
N ILE A 77 9.92 32.33 7.50
CA ILE A 77 9.07 33.12 8.41
C ILE A 77 7.96 32.19 8.91
N TRP A 78 7.85 31.98 10.22
CA TRP A 78 6.78 31.16 10.79
C TRP A 78 5.77 32.05 11.52
N PHE A 79 4.49 31.92 11.14
CA PHE A 79 3.37 32.53 11.84
C PHE A 79 2.46 31.45 12.45
N HIS A 80 2.24 31.53 13.76
CA HIS A 80 1.54 30.53 14.57
C HIS A 80 0.72 31.20 15.67
N TYR A 81 -0.58 30.91 15.74
CA TYR A 81 -1.46 31.32 16.84
C TYR A 81 -2.76 30.51 16.83
N SER A 82 -3.48 30.46 17.96
CA SER A 82 -4.72 29.66 18.11
C SER A 82 -5.99 30.47 18.38
N ASP A 83 -5.87 31.66 18.95
CA ASP A 83 -7.01 32.48 19.33
C ASP A 83 -7.71 33.09 18.09
N SER A 84 -8.87 32.55 17.75
CA SER A 84 -9.71 33.03 16.64
C SER A 84 -10.36 34.39 16.87
N THR A 85 -10.35 34.92 18.10
CA THR A 85 -10.86 36.29 18.33
C THR A 85 -9.91 37.33 17.73
N ILE A 86 -8.67 36.93 17.46
CA ILE A 86 -7.65 37.74 16.82
C ILE A 86 -7.89 37.74 15.32
N THR A 87 -8.51 38.82 14.84
CA THR A 87 -8.87 39.02 13.42
C THR A 87 -8.29 40.30 12.83
N ASN A 88 -7.70 41.15 13.65
CA ASN A 88 -7.13 42.43 13.24
C ASN A 88 -5.60 42.37 13.36
N PHE A 89 -4.91 42.48 12.22
CA PHE A 89 -3.44 42.49 12.13
C PHE A 89 -2.95 43.92 11.82
N GLU A 90 -3.44 44.89 12.58
CA GLU A 90 -3.05 46.29 12.44
C GLU A 90 -1.52 46.43 12.48
N GLY A 91 -0.96 47.12 11.48
CA GLY A 91 0.48 47.29 11.34
C GLY A 91 1.18 46.22 10.51
N LEU A 92 0.53 45.09 10.18
CA LEU A 92 1.12 44.08 9.29
C LEU A 92 0.90 44.46 7.82
N ASN A 93 1.98 44.81 7.13
CA ASN A 93 1.95 45.11 5.71
C ASN A 93 2.04 43.81 4.87
N THR A 94 0.89 43.34 4.40
CA THR A 94 0.79 42.10 3.61
C THR A 94 1.50 42.21 2.25
N ASP A 95 1.60 43.40 1.65
CA ASP A 95 2.30 43.59 0.37
C ASP A 95 3.81 43.33 0.50
N ILE A 96 4.41 43.68 1.64
CA ILE A 96 5.83 43.37 1.93
C ILE A 96 6.03 41.86 2.04
N LEU A 97 5.12 41.16 2.74
CA LEU A 97 5.19 39.70 2.86
C LEU A 97 4.98 39.01 1.52
N LYS A 98 3.99 39.45 0.72
CA LYS A 98 3.78 38.96 -0.65
C LYS A 98 5.06 39.11 -1.48
N LYS A 99 5.65 40.31 -1.47
CA LYS A 99 6.88 40.60 -2.22
C LYS A 99 8.06 39.73 -1.75
N TYR A 100 8.21 39.52 -0.44
CA TYR A 100 9.23 38.62 0.11
C TYR A 100 9.07 37.19 -0.41
N ILE A 101 7.84 36.65 -0.41
CA ILE A 101 7.56 35.30 -0.92
C ILE A 101 7.86 35.26 -2.43
N GLU A 102 7.40 36.25 -3.20
CA GLU A 102 7.67 36.34 -4.63
C GLU A 102 9.18 36.33 -4.97
N ASP A 103 10.00 36.95 -4.12
CA ASP A 103 11.46 37.03 -4.27
C ASP A 103 12.20 35.74 -3.88
N GLY A 104 11.52 34.75 -3.29
CA GLY A 104 12.12 33.48 -2.89
C GLY A 104 12.01 33.16 -1.41
N GLY A 105 11.39 34.04 -0.62
CA GLY A 105 11.13 33.85 0.79
C GLY A 105 10.17 32.69 1.07
N ASN A 106 10.38 31.98 2.17
CA ASN A 106 9.50 30.88 2.58
C ASN A 106 8.69 31.26 3.81
N MET A 107 7.43 30.83 3.84
CA MET A 107 6.53 31.05 4.97
C MET A 107 5.92 29.74 5.46
N PHE A 108 5.87 29.57 6.78
CA PHE A 108 5.15 28.49 7.45
C PHE A 108 3.95 29.09 8.18
N LEU A 109 2.76 28.60 7.90
CA LEU A 109 1.50 29.07 8.47
C LEU A 109 0.84 27.90 9.19
N THR A 110 0.49 28.08 10.46
CA THR A 110 -0.04 26.98 11.29
C THR A 110 -1.21 27.44 12.16
N LEU A 111 -2.18 26.55 12.38
CA LEU A 111 -3.42 26.84 13.11
C LEU A 111 -4.16 28.03 12.48
N GLU A 112 -4.57 29.06 13.24
CA GLU A 112 -5.35 30.18 12.69
C GLU A 112 -4.59 30.98 11.61
N ALA A 113 -3.26 30.96 11.65
CA ALA A 113 -2.43 31.58 10.61
C ALA A 113 -2.62 30.93 9.23
N PHE A 114 -3.27 29.76 9.12
CA PHE A 114 -3.65 29.19 7.83
C PHE A 114 -4.46 30.17 6.96
N ARG A 115 -5.34 30.99 7.57
CA ARG A 115 -6.16 31.99 6.86
C ARG A 115 -5.32 33.05 6.14
N PHE A 116 -4.04 33.18 6.51
CA PHE A 116 -3.14 34.15 5.91
C PHE A 116 -2.90 33.92 4.42
N ILE A 117 -3.11 32.71 3.90
CA ILE A 117 -3.10 32.46 2.46
C ILE A 117 -4.13 33.31 1.69
N ASN A 118 -5.28 33.62 2.30
CA ASN A 118 -6.29 34.50 1.70
C ASN A 118 -5.90 35.97 1.84
N TYR A 119 -5.37 36.39 3.00
CA TYR A 119 -4.88 37.77 3.22
C TYR A 119 -3.68 38.12 2.31
N LEU A 120 -2.89 37.12 1.96
CA LEU A 120 -1.79 37.22 1.00
C LEU A 120 -2.26 37.06 -0.46
N GLU A 121 -3.56 36.88 -0.72
CA GLU A 121 -4.14 36.69 -2.07
C GLU A 121 -3.52 35.53 -2.87
N ILE A 122 -2.93 34.54 -2.17
CA ILE A 122 -2.33 33.35 -2.78
C ILE A 122 -3.42 32.37 -3.20
N GLU A 123 -4.44 32.24 -2.35
CA GLU A 123 -5.60 31.39 -2.58
C GLU A 123 -6.86 32.27 -2.51
N PRO A 124 -7.62 32.39 -3.62
CA PRO A 124 -8.85 33.18 -3.62
C PRO A 124 -10.00 32.49 -2.88
N ASN A 125 -10.01 31.15 -2.78
CA ASN A 125 -11.08 30.44 -2.10
C ASN A 125 -11.00 30.66 -0.59
N PRO A 126 -12.11 31.07 0.07
CA PRO A 126 -12.09 31.36 1.49
C PRO A 126 -11.80 30.10 2.30
N VAL A 127 -10.85 30.20 3.24
CA VAL A 127 -10.54 29.11 4.17
C VAL A 127 -11.76 28.77 5.02
N GLU A 128 -12.15 27.50 4.98
CA GLU A 128 -13.24 26.98 5.76
C GLU A 128 -12.81 26.64 7.19
N LYS A 129 -13.78 26.57 8.11
CA LYS A 129 -13.54 26.18 9.50
C LYS A 129 -14.53 25.12 9.94
N ARG A 130 -14.04 24.11 10.67
CA ARG A 130 -14.88 23.16 11.38
C ARG A 130 -14.29 22.80 12.74
N ASN A 131 -15.13 22.31 13.63
CA ASN A 131 -14.70 21.74 14.89
C ASN A 131 -14.63 20.21 14.75
N LYS A 132 -13.65 19.60 15.40
CA LYS A 132 -13.50 18.14 15.47
C LYS A 132 -13.28 17.72 16.90
N GLU A 133 -14.01 16.69 17.30
CA GLU A 133 -13.92 16.13 18.64
C GLU A 133 -12.72 15.18 18.72
N ALA A 134 -11.93 15.31 19.78
CA ALA A 134 -10.88 14.37 20.17
C ALA A 134 -11.40 13.63 21.41
N LYS A 135 -12.24 12.61 21.20
CA LYS A 135 -12.85 11.82 22.28
C LYS A 135 -12.27 10.42 22.30
N ASP A 136 -12.06 9.87 23.48
CA ASP A 136 -11.68 8.48 23.63
C ASP A 136 -12.91 7.59 23.72
N THR A 137 -13.25 6.93 22.61
CA THR A 137 -14.32 5.93 22.54
C THR A 137 -13.78 4.49 22.58
N GLY A 138 -12.53 4.30 23.03
CA GLY A 138 -11.84 3.01 23.06
C GLY A 138 -10.61 2.96 22.15
N TYR A 139 -10.51 3.86 21.16
CA TYR A 139 -9.41 3.92 20.19
C TYR A 139 -8.42 5.07 20.48
N GLY A 140 -8.57 5.74 21.61
CA GLY A 140 -7.78 6.92 21.96
C GLY A 140 -8.20 8.18 21.17
N ARG A 141 -7.60 9.31 21.55
CA ARG A 141 -7.89 10.64 21.00
C ARG A 141 -7.01 10.96 19.79
N MET A 142 -6.89 10.02 18.86
CA MET A 142 -5.86 10.06 17.80
C MET A 142 -6.25 10.98 16.65
N LEU A 143 -5.65 12.17 16.60
CA LEU A 143 -5.82 13.14 15.52
C LEU A 143 -4.50 13.39 14.81
N GLY A 144 -4.50 13.17 13.49
CA GLY A 144 -3.29 13.15 12.68
C GLY A 144 -3.44 13.75 11.30
N LEU A 145 -2.31 13.77 10.60
CA LEU A 145 -2.21 14.23 9.21
C LEU A 145 -1.43 13.17 8.44
N HIS A 146 -1.86 12.87 7.22
CA HIS A 146 -1.22 11.86 6.37
C HIS A 146 -1.06 12.35 4.93
N ALA A 147 0.15 12.21 4.39
CA ALA A 147 0.43 12.51 2.99
C ALA A 147 -0.14 11.43 2.06
N PHE A 148 -0.20 11.72 0.75
CA PHE A 148 -0.37 10.64 -0.22
C PHE A 148 0.95 9.89 -0.30
N ILE A 149 1.02 8.65 0.20
CA ILE A 149 2.26 7.84 0.26
C ILE A 149 3.35 8.45 1.15
N ASN A 150 4.02 9.53 0.73
CA ASN A 150 5.13 10.17 1.44
C ASN A 150 5.27 11.66 1.11
N HIS A 151 5.76 12.44 2.07
CA HIS A 151 6.19 13.83 1.86
C HIS A 151 7.30 14.17 2.86
N PRO A 152 8.30 15.01 2.53
CA PRO A 152 9.42 15.33 3.42
C PRO A 152 9.02 15.84 4.83
N VAL A 153 7.86 16.47 4.95
CA VAL A 153 7.32 16.92 6.26
C VAL A 153 7.03 15.74 7.22
N PHE A 154 6.88 14.52 6.68
CA PHE A 154 6.67 13.28 7.41
C PHE A 154 7.91 12.34 7.37
N GLU A 155 9.11 12.86 7.09
CA GLU A 155 10.34 12.06 7.17
C GLU A 155 10.50 11.47 8.58
N GLY A 156 10.66 10.14 8.67
CA GLY A 156 10.70 9.42 9.96
C GLY A 156 9.33 9.23 10.63
N LEU A 157 8.24 9.58 9.95
CA LEU A 157 6.85 9.44 10.40
C LEU A 157 6.04 8.56 9.44
N ASN A 158 6.65 7.66 8.67
CA ASN A 158 5.93 6.67 7.83
C ASN A 158 4.80 7.26 6.94
N GLY A 159 5.01 8.45 6.36
CA GLY A 159 4.02 9.11 5.50
C GLY A 159 2.94 9.91 6.24
N GLY A 160 2.78 9.74 7.55
CA GLY A 160 1.81 10.48 8.37
C GLY A 160 1.92 10.18 9.86
N ALA A 161 1.43 11.08 10.71
CA ALA A 161 1.43 10.84 12.16
C ALA A 161 0.21 11.44 12.86
N TYR A 162 -0.20 10.78 13.95
CA TYR A 162 -1.08 11.39 14.96
C TYR A 162 -0.28 12.41 15.77
N ILE A 163 -0.13 13.61 15.22
CA ILE A 163 0.64 14.68 15.86
C ILE A 163 -0.10 15.32 17.05
N PHE A 164 -1.38 15.03 17.23
CA PHE A 164 -2.14 15.49 18.39
C PHE A 164 -2.93 14.36 19.04
N LYS A 165 -2.52 13.98 20.25
CA LYS A 165 -3.20 13.02 21.11
C LYS A 165 -3.35 13.64 22.51
N PRO A 166 -4.44 14.39 22.76
CA PRO A 166 -4.66 15.06 24.03
C PRO A 166 -4.89 14.05 25.17
N VAL A 167 -4.62 14.48 26.40
CA VAL A 167 -4.80 13.65 27.61
C VAL A 167 -6.26 13.58 28.09
N CYS A 168 -7.11 14.50 27.65
CA CYS A 168 -8.52 14.58 27.99
C CYS A 168 -9.36 14.87 26.75
N ASP A 169 -10.65 14.52 26.83
CA ASP A 169 -11.60 14.81 25.75
C ASP A 169 -11.64 16.30 25.49
N THR A 170 -11.48 16.68 24.23
CA THR A 170 -11.44 18.08 23.82
C THR A 170 -12.04 18.28 22.44
N VAL A 171 -12.23 19.53 22.06
CA VAL A 171 -12.64 19.93 20.72
C VAL A 171 -11.56 20.82 20.15
N VAL A 172 -11.07 20.44 18.98
CA VAL A 172 -10.07 21.22 18.24
C VAL A 172 -10.67 21.78 16.98
N ARG A 173 -10.10 22.89 16.52
CA ARG A 173 -10.51 23.50 15.26
C ARG A 173 -9.64 22.98 14.13
N GLN A 174 -10.26 22.81 12.97
CA GLN A 174 -9.61 22.53 11.71
C GLN A 174 -9.90 23.67 10.74
N LEU A 175 -8.85 24.11 10.06
CA LEU A 175 -8.90 25.04 8.95
C LEU A 175 -8.39 24.35 7.70
N GLY A 176 -9.05 24.60 6.57
CA GLY A 176 -8.69 23.94 5.33
C GLY A 176 -9.83 23.99 4.34
N TYR A 177 -9.87 22.97 3.49
CA TYR A 177 -10.82 22.81 2.39
C TYR A 177 -11.44 21.43 2.48
N PHE A 178 -12.79 21.37 2.50
CA PHE A 178 -13.52 20.16 2.91
C PHE A 178 -14.36 19.51 1.81
N GLU A 179 -14.45 20.12 0.64
CA GLU A 179 -15.18 19.59 -0.52
C GLU A 179 -14.29 18.69 -1.39
N GLU A 180 -14.87 17.69 -2.04
CA GLU A 180 -14.14 16.68 -2.84
C GLU A 180 -13.37 17.29 -4.01
N ASN A 181 -14.05 18.04 -4.89
CA ASN A 181 -13.50 18.54 -6.16
C ASN A 181 -13.19 20.05 -6.15
N GLN A 182 -12.80 20.59 -4.99
CA GLN A 182 -12.45 22.01 -4.90
C GLN A 182 -11.16 22.29 -5.66
N LEU A 183 -11.23 23.20 -6.65
CA LEU A 183 -10.06 23.68 -7.37
C LEU A 183 -9.30 24.66 -6.48
N LEU A 184 -8.06 24.33 -6.17
CA LEU A 184 -7.16 25.12 -5.33
C LEU A 184 -5.91 25.48 -6.13
N ASN A 185 -5.34 26.64 -5.84
CA ASN A 185 -4.06 27.06 -6.42
C ASN A 185 -2.88 26.29 -5.79
N GLY A 186 -3.06 25.75 -4.58
CA GLY A 186 -2.05 25.02 -3.83
C GLY A 186 -2.14 23.50 -4.04
N ALA A 187 -1.02 22.82 -3.88
CA ALA A 187 -0.98 21.36 -3.85
C ALA A 187 -1.33 20.85 -2.45
N VAL A 188 -2.15 19.80 -2.39
CA VAL A 188 -2.56 19.18 -1.12
C VAL A 188 -1.49 18.20 -0.67
N VAL A 189 -0.75 18.58 0.36
CA VAL A 189 0.33 17.77 0.96
C VAL A 189 -0.25 16.66 1.83
N ALA A 190 -1.24 16.97 2.67
CA ALA A 190 -1.81 16.02 3.60
C ALA A 190 -3.27 16.29 3.90
N VAL A 191 -3.96 15.20 4.21
CA VAL A 191 -5.36 15.19 4.62
C VAL A 191 -5.48 14.86 6.09
N ASP A 192 -6.66 15.13 6.63
CA ASP A 192 -7.03 14.72 7.98
C ASP A 192 -6.98 13.18 8.11
N TRP A 193 -6.42 12.72 9.22
CA TRP A 193 -6.32 11.31 9.56
C TRP A 193 -6.85 11.10 10.98
N ASP A 194 -7.95 10.35 11.09
CA ASP A 194 -8.48 9.91 12.39
C ASP A 194 -8.65 8.40 12.43
N TYR A 195 -8.16 7.79 13.51
CA TYR A 195 -8.11 6.33 13.63
C TYR A 195 -7.55 5.73 12.32
N ILE A 196 -8.20 4.76 11.68
CA ILE A 196 -7.70 4.12 10.46
C ILE A 196 -8.16 4.80 9.15
N PHE A 197 -8.85 5.94 9.20
CA PHE A 197 -9.46 6.57 8.03
C PHE A 197 -8.65 7.77 7.51
N LEU A 198 -8.27 7.71 6.23
CA LEU A 198 -7.80 8.87 5.49
C LEU A 198 -9.02 9.67 5.02
N ARG A 199 -9.24 10.86 5.60
CA ARG A 199 -10.37 11.72 5.22
C ARG A 199 -9.96 12.57 4.02
N GLU A 200 -9.92 11.95 2.85
CA GLU A 200 -9.38 12.54 1.61
C GLU A 200 -9.98 13.91 1.26
N ASN A 201 -11.26 14.13 1.59
CA ASN A 201 -11.92 15.41 1.35
C ASN A 201 -11.51 16.53 2.31
N SER A 202 -10.81 16.21 3.41
CA SER A 202 -10.39 17.15 4.44
C SER A 202 -8.93 17.56 4.23
N LYS A 203 -8.71 18.54 3.35
CA LYS A 203 -7.39 19.01 2.93
C LYS A 203 -6.86 19.99 3.98
N LEU A 204 -5.87 19.56 4.78
CA LEU A 204 -5.41 20.31 5.96
C LEU A 204 -3.96 20.78 5.89
N ILE A 205 -3.15 20.21 5.00
CA ILE A 205 -1.84 20.77 4.66
C ILE A 205 -1.82 21.11 3.18
N LEU A 206 -1.53 22.38 2.87
CA LEU A 206 -1.36 22.84 1.50
C LEU A 206 -0.01 23.52 1.31
N GLU A 207 0.58 23.29 0.15
CA GLU A 207 1.80 23.95 -0.31
C GLU A 207 1.47 24.84 -1.51
N TYR A 208 1.95 26.09 -1.47
CA TYR A 208 1.77 27.08 -2.51
C TYR A 208 3.13 27.60 -3.03
N TRP A 209 3.18 27.91 -4.33
CA TRP A 209 4.31 28.55 -4.98
C TRP A 209 3.89 29.94 -5.47
N ALA A 210 4.21 30.97 -4.70
CA ALA A 210 3.98 32.36 -5.08
C ALA A 210 5.31 33.00 -5.51
N GLY A 211 5.50 33.18 -6.82
CA GLY A 211 6.78 33.60 -7.40
C GLY A 211 7.87 32.53 -7.20
N LYS A 212 8.98 32.87 -6.56
CA LYS A 212 10.11 31.95 -6.33
C LYS A 212 10.08 31.27 -4.95
N GLY A 213 9.24 31.76 -4.04
CA GLY A 213 9.13 31.29 -2.67
C GLY A 213 8.06 30.23 -2.50
N LYS A 214 7.93 29.74 -1.26
CA LYS A 214 6.97 28.72 -0.87
C LYS A 214 6.19 29.12 0.36
N VAL A 215 4.91 28.73 0.40
CA VAL A 215 4.09 28.80 1.62
C VAL A 215 3.57 27.42 1.95
N LEU A 216 3.87 26.92 3.14
CA LEU A 216 3.27 25.70 3.68
C LEU A 216 2.27 26.09 4.76
N ALA A 217 1.00 25.72 4.57
CA ALA A 217 -0.09 26.03 5.49
C ALA A 217 -0.62 24.74 6.13
N VAL A 218 -0.65 24.66 7.47
CA VAL A 218 -1.11 23.50 8.26
C VAL A 218 -2.25 23.95 9.19
N GLY A 219 -3.48 23.56 8.86
CA GLY A 219 -4.67 24.14 9.49
C GLY A 219 -5.16 23.44 10.75
N ALA A 220 -4.45 22.41 11.24
CA ALA A 220 -4.88 21.64 12.41
C ALA A 220 -3.71 21.02 13.19
N TYR A 221 -4.00 20.65 14.44
CA TYR A 221 -3.25 19.71 15.28
C TYR A 221 -1.83 20.10 15.70
N THR A 222 -1.34 21.25 15.28
CA THR A 222 -0.02 21.77 15.66
C THR A 222 -0.01 22.45 17.04
N CYS A 223 -0.80 21.94 17.99
CA CYS A 223 -0.99 22.54 19.31
C CYS A 223 0.16 22.16 20.28
N LEU A 224 0.90 23.16 20.76
CA LEU A 224 2.09 23.07 21.58
C LEU A 224 1.86 23.47 23.05
N SER A 225 0.83 24.28 23.35
CA SER A 225 0.52 24.72 24.73
C SER A 225 -0.19 23.64 25.56
N GLN A 226 -0.89 22.72 24.91
CA GLN A 226 -1.67 21.68 25.56
C GLN A 226 -0.85 20.40 25.80
N PRO A 227 -1.10 19.66 26.90
CA PRO A 227 -0.52 18.33 27.09
C PRO A 227 -0.89 17.38 25.93
N ASN A 228 0.14 16.78 25.34
CA ASN A 228 0.02 15.92 24.17
C ASN A 228 0.88 14.67 24.36
N ILE A 229 0.26 13.50 24.33
CA ILE A 229 0.95 12.21 24.47
C ILE A 229 1.96 12.01 23.33
N ASN A 230 1.61 12.48 22.13
CA ASN A 230 2.44 12.37 20.93
C ASN A 230 3.27 13.64 20.68
N ARG A 231 3.77 14.25 21.75
CA ARG A 231 4.59 15.47 21.66
C ARG A 231 5.81 15.29 20.74
N GLN A 232 6.48 14.15 20.82
CA GLN A 232 7.65 13.86 19.97
C GLN A 232 7.29 13.84 18.48
N HIS A 233 6.11 13.31 18.11
CA HIS A 233 5.63 13.29 16.74
C HIS A 233 5.35 14.71 16.22
N LEU A 234 4.68 15.54 17.03
CA LEU A 234 4.45 16.94 16.71
C LEU A 234 5.76 17.70 16.48
N GLU A 235 6.72 17.54 17.39
CA GLU A 235 8.01 18.21 17.29
C GLU A 235 8.81 17.75 16.07
N LEU A 236 8.81 16.44 15.76
CA LEU A 236 9.46 15.94 14.54
C LEU A 236 8.79 16.48 13.28
N PHE A 237 7.45 16.51 13.22
CA PHE A 237 6.71 17.09 12.10
C PHE A 237 7.03 18.58 11.89
N LEU A 238 7.05 19.38 12.96
CA LEU A 238 7.41 20.80 12.90
C LEU A 238 8.87 21.00 12.46
N ASN A 239 9.78 20.20 12.98
CA ASN A 239 11.19 20.20 12.57
C ASN A 239 11.35 19.90 11.09
N ASN A 240 10.69 18.84 10.61
CA ASN A 240 10.72 18.46 9.19
C ASN A 240 10.13 19.57 8.32
N SER A 241 9.02 20.18 8.73
CA SER A 241 8.37 21.27 8.00
C SER A 241 9.27 22.49 7.84
N LEU A 242 9.93 22.93 8.92
CA LEU A 242 10.87 24.05 8.88
C LEU A 242 12.13 23.73 8.05
N ASN A 243 12.70 22.53 8.19
CA ASN A 243 13.86 22.11 7.40
C ASN A 243 13.53 21.93 5.91
N TYR A 244 12.33 21.45 5.59
CA TYR A 244 11.84 21.34 4.22
C TYR A 244 11.78 22.71 3.54
N LEU A 245 11.13 23.68 4.19
CA LEU A 245 11.04 25.06 3.67
C LEU A 245 12.42 25.72 3.56
N ALA A 246 13.31 25.48 4.53
CA ALA A 246 14.68 25.99 4.51
C ALA A 246 15.60 25.28 3.50
N LYS A 247 15.11 24.25 2.77
CA LYS A 247 15.90 23.40 1.84
C LYS A 247 17.09 22.73 2.53
N ASN A 248 16.94 22.42 3.82
CA ASN A 248 17.95 21.82 4.69
C ASN A 248 17.67 20.33 5.00
N GLY A 249 16.56 19.78 4.47
CA GLY A 249 16.21 18.36 4.58
C GLY A 249 16.85 17.47 3.50
N ASN A 250 16.48 16.20 3.50
CA ASN A 250 16.92 15.22 2.50
C ASN A 250 16.38 15.56 1.10
N LYS A 251 17.26 16.00 0.20
CA LYS A 251 16.88 16.42 -1.16
C LYS A 251 16.35 15.29 -2.05
N ASN A 252 16.62 14.04 -1.68
CA ASN A 252 16.21 12.86 -2.44
C ASN A 252 14.98 12.18 -1.83
N PHE A 253 14.36 12.77 -0.79
CA PHE A 253 13.17 12.21 -0.20
C PHE A 253 11.99 12.35 -1.18
N PRO A 254 11.24 11.26 -1.46
CA PRO A 254 10.10 11.31 -2.38
C PRO A 254 9.01 12.29 -1.90
N THR A 255 8.48 13.07 -2.83
CA THR A 255 7.45 14.07 -2.57
C THR A 255 6.22 13.76 -3.41
N TYR A 256 5.12 13.47 -2.74
CA TYR A 256 3.83 13.17 -3.36
C TYR A 256 2.76 14.14 -2.85
N TYR A 257 1.73 14.35 -3.68
CA TYR A 257 0.60 15.21 -3.38
C TYR A 257 -0.70 14.49 -3.69
N TRP A 258 -1.72 14.72 -2.88
CA TRP A 258 -3.08 14.26 -3.14
C TRP A 258 -3.63 14.95 -4.40
N GLN A 259 -4.28 14.17 -5.25
CA GLN A 259 -4.83 14.64 -6.53
C GLN A 259 -6.37 14.61 -6.49
N TYR A 260 -7.00 15.64 -7.04
CA TYR A 260 -8.46 15.84 -6.99
C TYR A 260 -9.10 16.10 -8.36
N TYR A 261 -8.36 15.87 -9.45
CA TYR A 261 -8.95 15.91 -10.79
C TYR A 261 -9.75 14.62 -11.08
N THR A 262 -10.57 14.66 -12.14
CA THR A 262 -11.42 13.55 -12.57
C THR A 262 -10.59 12.33 -12.95
N GLN A 263 -11.10 11.14 -12.68
CA GLN A 263 -10.44 9.91 -13.09
C GLN A 263 -10.57 9.70 -14.60
N GLU A 264 -9.48 9.36 -15.29
CA GLU A 264 -9.43 9.24 -16.75
C GLU A 264 -8.70 7.97 -17.20
N VAL A 265 -9.22 7.33 -18.25
CA VAL A 265 -8.57 6.20 -18.91
C VAL A 265 -8.09 6.66 -20.28
N HIS A 266 -6.80 6.46 -20.55
CA HIS A 266 -6.19 6.80 -21.82
C HIS A 266 -5.70 5.56 -22.56
N PRO A 267 -6.02 5.42 -23.86
CA PRO A 267 -5.29 4.50 -24.70
C PRO A 267 -3.82 4.94 -24.77
N TYR A 268 -2.93 3.97 -24.73
CA TYR A 268 -1.49 4.17 -24.84
C TYR A 268 -0.97 3.32 -26.00
N GLU A 269 0.04 3.81 -26.72
CA GLU A 269 0.79 2.99 -27.67
C GLU A 269 2.07 2.53 -27.00
N SER A 270 2.19 1.22 -26.78
CA SER A 270 3.41 0.63 -26.22
C SER A 270 4.60 0.83 -27.17
N ASP A 271 5.71 1.29 -26.60
CA ASP A 271 6.98 1.45 -27.31
C ASP A 271 7.81 0.17 -27.37
N PHE A 272 7.31 -0.94 -26.84
CA PHE A 272 8.04 -2.20 -26.81
C PHE A 272 8.16 -2.82 -28.21
N ARG A 273 9.40 -2.98 -28.70
CA ARG A 273 9.68 -3.36 -30.10
C ARG A 273 10.16 -4.81 -30.29
N GLN A 274 10.58 -5.49 -29.23
CA GLN A 274 11.19 -6.82 -29.34
C GLN A 274 10.13 -7.91 -29.26
N ARG A 275 9.99 -8.76 -30.30
CA ARG A 275 9.08 -9.90 -30.22
C ARG A 275 9.56 -10.90 -29.16
N VAL A 276 8.68 -11.25 -28.22
CA VAL A 276 8.98 -12.20 -27.16
C VAL A 276 8.83 -13.64 -27.66
N GLU A 277 9.82 -14.47 -27.37
CA GLU A 277 9.74 -15.91 -27.62
C GLU A 277 8.78 -16.54 -26.60
N ARG A 278 7.81 -17.30 -27.11
CA ARG A 278 6.75 -17.92 -26.32
C ARG A 278 6.78 -19.43 -26.56
N LYS A 279 6.77 -20.22 -25.50
CA LYS A 279 6.81 -21.69 -25.58
C LYS A 279 5.73 -22.29 -24.68
N SER A 280 4.66 -22.77 -25.31
CA SER A 280 3.70 -23.64 -24.65
C SER A 280 4.32 -25.04 -24.51
N GLN A 281 4.35 -25.55 -23.29
CA GLN A 281 4.83 -26.89 -22.96
C GLN A 281 3.73 -27.67 -22.23
N PRO A 282 3.65 -29.00 -22.44
CA PRO A 282 2.76 -29.83 -21.64
C PRO A 282 3.12 -29.77 -20.16
N TRP A 283 2.11 -29.55 -19.33
CA TRP A 283 2.25 -29.67 -17.90
C TRP A 283 2.03 -31.14 -17.53
N GLU A 284 3.09 -31.81 -17.09
CA GLU A 284 2.97 -33.15 -16.54
C GLU A 284 2.33 -33.05 -15.16
N THR A 285 1.10 -33.55 -15.04
CA THR A 285 0.47 -33.75 -13.73
C THR A 285 0.96 -35.08 -13.15
N GLU A 286 2.16 -35.07 -12.58
CA GLU A 286 2.62 -36.22 -11.79
C GLU A 286 1.59 -36.53 -10.70
N LYS A 287 1.34 -37.82 -10.44
CA LYS A 287 0.49 -38.26 -9.34
C LYS A 287 1.23 -38.02 -8.01
N SER A 288 1.17 -36.81 -7.49
CA SER A 288 1.48 -36.56 -6.07
C SER A 288 0.28 -37.01 -5.22
N GLU A 289 0.55 -37.75 -4.15
CA GLU A 289 -0.45 -38.23 -3.18
C GLU A 289 -1.00 -37.10 -2.31
N PHE A 290 -0.31 -35.95 -2.25
CA PHE A 290 -0.71 -34.81 -1.42
C PHE A 290 -1.69 -33.91 -2.19
N VAL A 291 -2.97 -34.27 -2.16
CA VAL A 291 -4.02 -33.66 -2.98
C VAL A 291 -5.37 -33.64 -2.27
N LEU A 292 -6.08 -32.52 -2.33
CA LEU A 292 -7.47 -32.43 -1.90
C LEU A 292 -8.40 -32.47 -3.12
N LEU A 293 -9.43 -33.31 -3.07
CA LEU A 293 -10.37 -33.50 -4.17
C LEU A 293 -11.79 -33.14 -3.76
N ARG A 294 -12.52 -32.51 -4.68
CA ARG A 294 -13.96 -32.29 -4.56
C ARG A 294 -14.66 -32.65 -5.86
N GLU A 295 -15.61 -33.58 -5.78
CA GLU A 295 -16.39 -34.02 -6.95
C GLU A 295 -17.25 -32.92 -7.58
N LYS A 296 -17.69 -31.96 -6.77
CA LYS A 296 -18.56 -30.87 -7.20
C LYS A 296 -18.19 -29.57 -6.50
N ALA A 297 -17.65 -28.63 -7.27
CA ALA A 297 -17.35 -27.27 -6.84
C ALA A 297 -18.55 -26.60 -6.16
N THR A 298 -18.30 -25.90 -5.06
CA THR A 298 -19.31 -25.08 -4.33
C THR A 298 -18.94 -23.59 -4.41
N ASP A 299 -19.59 -22.76 -3.60
CA ASP A 299 -19.26 -21.35 -3.40
C ASP A 299 -18.12 -21.12 -2.39
N ASN A 300 -17.41 -22.18 -1.98
CA ASN A 300 -16.27 -22.10 -1.07
C ASN A 300 -15.17 -21.21 -1.64
N PHE A 301 -14.53 -20.45 -0.75
CA PHE A 301 -13.35 -19.66 -1.04
C PHE A 301 -12.14 -20.56 -1.35
N TRP A 302 -11.29 -20.11 -2.26
CA TRP A 302 -9.95 -20.67 -2.50
C TRP A 302 -8.95 -19.54 -2.76
N ASP A 303 -7.69 -19.82 -2.42
CA ASP A 303 -6.53 -18.99 -2.73
C ASP A 303 -5.38 -19.84 -3.28
N VAL A 304 -4.59 -19.22 -4.15
CA VAL A 304 -3.24 -19.64 -4.51
C VAL A 304 -2.38 -18.39 -4.43
N ALA A 305 -1.36 -18.41 -3.57
CA ALA A 305 -0.54 -17.26 -3.28
C ALA A 305 0.95 -17.63 -3.29
N GLY A 306 1.76 -16.69 -3.76
CA GLY A 306 3.17 -16.60 -3.42
C GLY A 306 3.44 -15.31 -2.65
N GLN A 307 4.71 -15.03 -2.37
CA GLN A 307 5.10 -13.85 -1.59
C GLN A 307 4.70 -12.53 -2.25
N ARG A 308 4.52 -12.51 -3.58
CA ARG A 308 4.32 -11.27 -4.35
C ARG A 308 2.98 -11.16 -5.08
N ILE A 309 2.22 -12.25 -5.18
CA ILE A 309 0.95 -12.24 -5.90
C ILE A 309 -0.02 -13.27 -5.31
N LEU A 310 -1.30 -12.91 -5.25
CA LEU A 310 -2.40 -13.70 -4.73
C LEU A 310 -3.49 -13.81 -5.79
N PHE A 311 -3.92 -15.03 -6.07
CA PHE A 311 -5.09 -15.35 -6.90
C PHE A 311 -6.14 -15.95 -6.00
N MET A 312 -7.39 -15.49 -6.10
CA MET A 312 -8.46 -16.01 -5.26
C MET A 312 -9.84 -15.90 -5.88
N GLY A 313 -10.77 -16.69 -5.35
CA GLY A 313 -12.18 -16.61 -5.72
C GLY A 313 -12.99 -17.75 -5.13
N LYS A 314 -14.04 -18.15 -5.85
CA LYS A 314 -14.92 -19.27 -5.47
C LYS A 314 -14.65 -20.52 -6.30
N GLU A 315 -14.81 -21.71 -5.72
CA GLU A 315 -14.57 -22.98 -6.43
C GLU A 315 -15.40 -23.08 -7.73
N ASN A 316 -16.68 -22.68 -7.71
CA ASN A 316 -17.58 -22.69 -8.86
C ASN A 316 -17.59 -21.39 -9.70
N GLY A 317 -16.68 -20.46 -9.42
CA GLY A 317 -16.60 -19.14 -10.04
C GLY A 317 -15.54 -19.03 -11.15
N GLY A 318 -15.04 -17.81 -11.34
CA GLY A 318 -13.82 -17.50 -12.11
C GLY A 318 -12.64 -17.26 -11.15
N ILE A 319 -11.76 -16.32 -11.47
CA ILE A 319 -10.88 -15.69 -10.48
C ILE A 319 -11.51 -14.34 -10.16
N ASP A 320 -11.93 -14.17 -8.90
CA ASP A 320 -12.67 -12.98 -8.49
C ASP A 320 -11.71 -11.78 -8.42
N GLU A 321 -10.52 -12.00 -7.83
CA GLU A 321 -9.52 -10.95 -7.63
C GLU A 321 -8.09 -11.53 -7.74
N ILE A 322 -7.20 -10.71 -8.30
CA ILE A 322 -5.76 -10.94 -8.34
C ILE A 322 -5.07 -9.74 -7.71
N TRP A 323 -4.30 -9.95 -6.65
CA TRP A 323 -3.60 -8.90 -5.92
C TRP A 323 -2.09 -9.05 -6.04
N SER A 324 -1.40 -7.95 -6.37
CA SER A 324 0.03 -7.80 -6.17
C SER A 324 0.19 -6.65 -5.19
N HIS A 325 0.40 -6.98 -3.92
CA HIS A 325 0.38 -6.00 -2.84
C HIS A 325 1.34 -4.84 -3.17
N PRO A 326 0.84 -3.58 -3.18
CA PRO A 326 -0.34 -3.10 -2.47
C PRO A 326 -1.61 -2.88 -3.29
N PHE A 327 -1.78 -3.46 -4.49
CA PHE A 327 -2.93 -3.14 -5.35
C PHE A 327 -3.58 -4.36 -6.00
N MET A 328 -4.86 -4.20 -6.34
CA MET A 328 -5.63 -5.19 -7.09
C MET A 328 -5.24 -5.09 -8.57
N ALA A 329 -4.45 -6.06 -9.03
CA ALA A 329 -3.93 -6.09 -10.39
C ALA A 329 -5.01 -6.38 -11.42
N PHE A 330 -5.90 -7.34 -11.12
CA PHE A 330 -7.03 -7.74 -11.97
C PHE A 330 -8.20 -8.23 -11.12
N LYS A 331 -9.39 -8.27 -11.72
CA LYS A 331 -10.61 -8.82 -11.14
C LYS A 331 -11.54 -9.37 -12.23
N ASP A 332 -12.54 -10.13 -11.81
CA ASP A 332 -13.60 -10.67 -12.66
C ASP A 332 -13.05 -11.47 -13.88
N TYR A 333 -11.98 -12.23 -13.68
CA TYR A 333 -11.44 -13.10 -14.74
C TYR A 333 -12.38 -14.29 -14.95
N GLU A 334 -12.87 -14.44 -16.17
CA GLU A 334 -13.85 -15.46 -16.53
C GLU A 334 -13.51 -16.08 -17.89
N ALA A 335 -13.43 -17.42 -17.90
CA ALA A 335 -13.29 -18.20 -19.13
C ALA A 335 -14.64 -18.76 -19.60
N GLY A 336 -14.81 -18.84 -20.92
CA GLY A 336 -15.97 -19.42 -21.59
C GLY A 336 -15.54 -20.25 -22.80
N ILE A 337 -16.35 -21.24 -23.14
CA ILE A 337 -16.09 -22.15 -24.26
C ILE A 337 -17.24 -22.14 -25.25
N LYS A 338 -16.94 -22.12 -26.54
CA LYS A 338 -17.90 -22.30 -27.63
C LYS A 338 -17.51 -23.51 -28.47
N PHE A 339 -18.43 -24.45 -28.56
CA PHE A 339 -18.35 -25.60 -29.45
C PHE A 339 -18.91 -25.26 -30.84
N SER A 340 -18.41 -25.93 -31.87
CA SER A 340 -18.78 -25.67 -33.27
C SER A 340 -20.28 -25.78 -33.55
N GLU A 341 -20.97 -26.69 -32.87
CA GLU A 341 -22.40 -26.96 -33.01
C GLU A 341 -23.33 -26.01 -32.22
N ARG A 342 -22.78 -24.99 -31.55
CA ARG A 342 -23.56 -24.04 -30.72
C ARG A 342 -23.35 -22.58 -31.12
N ASP A 343 -24.44 -21.84 -31.20
CA ASP A 343 -24.40 -20.38 -31.42
C ASP A 343 -24.43 -19.63 -30.08
N SER A 344 -23.64 -20.07 -29.09
CA SER A 344 -23.51 -19.40 -27.79
C SER A 344 -22.25 -19.81 -27.03
N ILE A 345 -21.74 -18.88 -26.22
CA ILE A 345 -20.64 -19.14 -25.27
C ILE A 345 -21.20 -19.79 -24.01
N LEU A 346 -20.67 -20.95 -23.65
CA LEU A 346 -20.86 -21.54 -22.32
C LEU A 346 -19.80 -20.98 -21.38
N TRP A 347 -20.17 -20.00 -20.58
CA TRP A 347 -19.32 -19.49 -19.50
C TRP A 347 -19.08 -20.55 -18.43
N LEU A 348 -17.82 -20.82 -18.11
CA LEU A 348 -17.41 -21.97 -17.31
C LEU A 348 -17.95 -21.92 -15.86
N LYS A 349 -18.19 -20.74 -15.29
CA LYS A 349 -18.85 -20.58 -13.98
C LYS A 349 -20.26 -21.17 -13.89
N LYS A 350 -20.92 -21.40 -15.04
CA LYS A 350 -22.25 -22.03 -15.11
C LYS A 350 -22.17 -23.55 -15.20
N LYS A 351 -20.97 -24.12 -15.31
CA LYS A 351 -20.73 -25.55 -15.45
C LYS A 351 -20.41 -26.16 -14.09
N THR A 352 -20.97 -27.34 -13.82
CA THR A 352 -20.54 -28.16 -12.69
C THR A 352 -19.19 -28.80 -12.99
N THR A 353 -18.28 -28.70 -12.02
CA THR A 353 -16.84 -28.90 -12.19
C THR A 353 -16.26 -29.63 -10.99
N GLN A 354 -15.27 -30.49 -11.22
CA GLN A 354 -14.47 -31.13 -10.17
C GLN A 354 -13.29 -30.24 -9.79
N ILE A 355 -12.94 -30.21 -8.52
CA ILE A 355 -11.82 -29.44 -7.98
C ILE A 355 -10.71 -30.39 -7.53
N GLU A 356 -9.48 -29.99 -7.83
CA GLU A 356 -8.26 -30.59 -7.30
C GLU A 356 -7.37 -29.48 -6.74
N VAL A 357 -6.95 -29.60 -5.48
CA VAL A 357 -6.07 -28.63 -4.81
C VAL A 357 -4.76 -29.30 -4.42
N ARG A 358 -3.66 -28.64 -4.77
CA ARG A 358 -2.28 -29.01 -4.42
C ARG A 358 -1.62 -27.82 -3.71
N PRO A 359 -0.48 -28.01 -3.03
CA PRO A 359 0.26 -26.90 -2.42
C PRO A 359 0.52 -25.75 -3.41
N GLU A 360 0.93 -26.09 -4.63
CA GLU A 360 1.36 -25.18 -5.70
C GLU A 360 0.23 -24.73 -6.64
N SER A 361 -0.96 -25.34 -6.60
CA SER A 361 -2.00 -25.08 -7.61
C SER A 361 -3.43 -25.35 -7.16
N PHE A 362 -4.35 -24.67 -7.85
CA PHE A 362 -5.80 -24.91 -7.81
C PHE A 362 -6.28 -25.31 -9.21
N THR A 363 -6.94 -26.46 -9.32
CA THR A 363 -7.31 -27.06 -10.60
C THR A 363 -8.82 -27.27 -10.69
N ARG A 364 -9.38 -26.95 -11.86
CA ARG A 364 -10.77 -27.18 -12.23
C ARG A 364 -10.86 -28.09 -13.45
N LYS A 365 -11.62 -29.19 -13.34
CA LYS A 365 -11.87 -30.13 -14.46
C LYS A 365 -13.31 -30.07 -14.93
N TYR A 366 -13.51 -29.60 -16.15
CA TYR A 366 -14.79 -29.39 -16.78
C TYR A 366 -15.10 -30.54 -17.73
N ASN A 367 -15.96 -31.46 -17.30
CA ASN A 367 -16.41 -32.58 -18.11
C ASN A 367 -17.58 -32.20 -19.03
N PHE A 368 -17.42 -32.37 -20.34
CA PHE A 368 -18.47 -32.24 -21.36
C PHE A 368 -18.89 -33.63 -21.87
N LYS A 369 -19.76 -33.69 -22.89
CA LYS A 369 -20.29 -34.98 -23.38
C LYS A 369 -19.21 -35.88 -24.00
N THR A 370 -18.28 -35.28 -24.73
CA THR A 370 -17.25 -35.98 -25.52
C THR A 370 -15.88 -35.31 -25.39
N SER A 371 -15.73 -34.41 -24.43
CA SER A 371 -14.48 -33.66 -24.22
C SER A 371 -14.34 -33.21 -22.77
N GLU A 372 -13.13 -32.83 -22.40
CA GLU A 372 -12.75 -32.28 -21.10
C GLU A 372 -11.95 -31.00 -21.32
N LEU A 373 -12.14 -30.00 -20.45
CA LEU A 373 -11.24 -28.87 -20.31
C LEU A 373 -10.70 -28.87 -18.88
N THR A 374 -9.38 -28.81 -18.73
CA THR A 374 -8.71 -28.64 -17.44
C THR A 374 -8.14 -27.23 -17.35
N GLU A 375 -8.45 -26.51 -16.27
CA GLU A 375 -7.91 -25.19 -15.91
C GLU A 375 -7.03 -25.37 -14.67
N ILE A 376 -5.73 -25.05 -14.75
CA ILE A 376 -4.78 -25.12 -13.63
C ILE A 376 -4.28 -23.71 -13.33
N ILE A 377 -4.48 -23.26 -12.10
CA ILE A 377 -4.10 -21.93 -11.62
C ILE A 377 -2.92 -22.08 -10.67
N THR A 378 -1.86 -21.33 -10.91
CA THR A 378 -0.64 -21.34 -10.09
C THR A 378 0.01 -19.95 -10.04
N THR A 379 0.82 -19.71 -9.02
CA THR A 379 1.59 -18.48 -8.84
C THR A 379 3.07 -18.82 -8.61
N SER A 380 3.97 -17.92 -9.01
CA SER A 380 5.36 -17.98 -8.55
C SER A 380 5.39 -17.86 -7.03
N ALA A 381 6.24 -18.63 -6.37
CA ALA A 381 6.41 -18.57 -4.92
C ALA A 381 7.01 -17.22 -4.47
N THR A 382 7.80 -16.55 -5.31
CA THR A 382 8.55 -15.34 -4.93
C THR A 382 8.36 -14.14 -5.84
N ASP A 383 7.98 -14.37 -7.10
CA ASP A 383 7.87 -13.31 -8.12
C ASP A 383 6.42 -12.86 -8.29
N PRO A 384 6.17 -11.64 -8.76
CA PRO A 384 4.82 -11.11 -8.90
C PRO A 384 4.10 -11.66 -10.15
N THR A 385 4.14 -12.97 -10.37
CA THR A 385 3.66 -13.62 -11.60
C THR A 385 2.78 -14.81 -11.32
N GLY A 386 1.73 -14.99 -12.13
CA GLY A 386 0.85 -16.15 -12.06
C GLY A 386 0.48 -16.65 -13.45
N VAL A 387 0.05 -17.91 -13.51
CA VAL A 387 -0.30 -18.59 -14.76
C VAL A 387 -1.62 -19.32 -14.60
N VAL A 388 -2.46 -19.23 -15.63
CA VAL A 388 -3.64 -20.08 -15.80
C VAL A 388 -3.43 -20.93 -17.05
N HIS A 389 -3.25 -22.22 -16.85
CA HIS A 389 -3.05 -23.21 -17.91
C HIS A 389 -4.39 -23.82 -18.33
N TYR A 390 -4.63 -23.90 -19.63
CA TYR A 390 -5.77 -24.58 -20.22
C TYR A 390 -5.31 -25.79 -21.03
N LEU A 391 -5.84 -26.96 -20.69
CA LEU A 391 -5.67 -28.20 -21.45
C LEU A 391 -7.03 -28.68 -21.96
N TYR A 392 -7.20 -28.71 -23.28
CA TYR A 392 -8.43 -29.18 -23.91
C TYR A 392 -8.24 -30.57 -24.50
N ASN A 393 -9.02 -31.53 -24.02
CA ASN A 393 -9.02 -32.90 -24.50
C ASN A 393 -10.37 -33.21 -25.17
N GLY A 394 -10.41 -33.15 -26.49
CA GLY A 394 -11.61 -33.40 -27.28
C GLY A 394 -11.28 -33.61 -28.74
N ASP A 395 -12.22 -34.18 -29.49
CA ASP A 395 -12.00 -34.59 -30.89
C ASP A 395 -12.25 -33.48 -31.93
N GLU A 396 -12.91 -32.39 -31.53
CA GLU A 396 -13.27 -31.26 -32.39
C GLU A 396 -12.73 -29.94 -31.83
N PRO A 397 -12.32 -28.98 -32.70
CA PRO A 397 -11.83 -27.68 -32.27
C PRO A 397 -12.93 -26.84 -31.60
N VAL A 398 -12.50 -25.97 -30.68
CA VAL A 398 -13.36 -25.07 -29.92
C VAL A 398 -12.80 -23.65 -29.89
N ASN A 399 -13.64 -22.68 -29.55
CA ASN A 399 -13.17 -21.34 -29.22
C ASN A 399 -13.23 -21.12 -27.71
N LEU A 400 -12.11 -20.72 -27.11
CA LEU A 400 -12.08 -20.23 -25.74
C LEU A 400 -12.12 -18.70 -25.71
N PHE A 401 -12.93 -18.16 -24.82
CA PHE A 401 -13.08 -16.73 -24.58
C PHE A 401 -12.63 -16.44 -23.16
N ILE A 402 -11.78 -15.43 -23.00
CA ILE A 402 -11.24 -15.02 -21.70
C ILE A 402 -11.49 -13.55 -21.56
N LYS A 403 -12.25 -13.15 -20.53
CA LYS A 403 -12.47 -11.73 -20.20
C LYS A 403 -12.03 -11.44 -18.78
N PHE A 404 -11.67 -10.19 -18.53
CA PHE A 404 -11.14 -9.71 -17.25
C PHE A 404 -11.31 -8.20 -17.13
N LYS A 405 -11.15 -7.68 -15.91
CA LYS A 405 -11.22 -6.24 -15.61
C LYS A 405 -10.08 -5.81 -14.69
N THR A 406 -9.78 -4.52 -14.64
CA THR A 406 -8.79 -3.93 -13.72
C THR A 406 -9.00 -2.42 -13.57
N ASN A 407 -8.80 -1.91 -12.37
CA ASN A 407 -8.76 -0.47 -12.05
C ASN A 407 -7.53 -0.09 -11.22
N LEU A 408 -6.57 -1.02 -11.05
CA LEU A 408 -5.38 -0.86 -10.21
C LEU A 408 -5.69 -0.34 -8.79
N ARG A 409 -6.82 -0.75 -8.21
CA ARG A 409 -7.25 -0.25 -6.90
C ARG A 409 -6.16 -0.48 -5.85
N LEU A 410 -5.69 0.61 -5.23
CA LEU A 410 -4.81 0.51 -4.06
C LEU A 410 -5.53 -0.10 -2.87
N MET A 411 -4.77 -0.82 -2.06
CA MET A 411 -5.21 -1.34 -0.79
C MET A 411 -5.73 -0.20 0.09
N TRP A 412 -6.90 -0.41 0.68
CA TRP A 412 -7.44 0.41 1.76
C TRP A 412 -6.34 0.63 2.85
N PRO A 413 -6.18 1.84 3.42
CA PRO A 413 -7.19 2.87 3.63
C PRO A 413 -7.38 3.90 2.51
N TYR A 414 -6.62 3.81 1.42
CA TYR A 414 -6.88 4.66 0.26
C TYR A 414 -8.22 4.31 -0.39
N SER A 415 -8.95 5.32 -0.86
CA SER A 415 -10.20 5.15 -1.58
C SER A 415 -9.97 4.63 -3.01
N GLU A 416 -11.05 4.21 -3.69
CA GLU A 416 -11.02 3.91 -5.14
C GLU A 416 -10.68 5.12 -6.01
N ASN A 417 -10.74 6.33 -5.46
CA ASN A 417 -10.61 7.58 -6.21
C ASN A 417 -9.16 8.09 -6.26
N VAL A 418 -8.21 7.46 -5.56
CA VAL A 418 -6.84 7.97 -5.44
C VAL A 418 -5.99 7.76 -6.69
N ILE A 419 -6.20 6.65 -7.42
CA ILE A 419 -5.57 6.44 -8.72
C ILE A 419 -6.39 7.24 -9.73
N LYS A 420 -5.78 8.26 -10.32
CA LYS A 420 -6.50 9.19 -11.21
C LYS A 420 -6.43 8.82 -12.68
N THR A 421 -5.35 8.21 -13.12
CA THR A 421 -5.16 7.94 -14.55
C THR A 421 -4.74 6.51 -14.78
N LEU A 422 -5.36 5.85 -15.76
CA LEU A 422 -4.94 4.55 -16.28
C LEU A 422 -4.52 4.69 -17.73
N LYS A 423 -3.36 4.13 -18.06
CA LYS A 423 -2.84 3.99 -19.42
C LYS A 423 -2.92 2.53 -19.80
N CYS A 424 -3.66 2.19 -20.86
CA CYS A 424 -3.81 0.80 -21.30
C CYS A 424 -3.48 0.62 -22.78
N SER A 425 -2.85 -0.50 -23.12
CA SER A 425 -2.48 -0.87 -24.48
C SER A 425 -2.50 -2.38 -24.66
N TYR A 426 -2.80 -2.88 -25.86
CA TYR A 426 -2.45 -4.24 -26.25
C TYR A 426 -1.19 -4.18 -27.11
N ASP A 427 -0.13 -4.85 -26.66
CA ASP A 427 1.14 -4.92 -27.37
C ASP A 427 1.28 -6.27 -28.07
N VAL A 428 1.44 -6.24 -29.40
CA VAL A 428 1.53 -7.44 -30.24
C VAL A 428 2.85 -8.20 -30.09
N ASN A 429 3.92 -7.53 -29.66
CA ASN A 429 5.23 -8.15 -29.43
C ASN A 429 5.27 -8.87 -28.07
N LEU A 430 4.57 -8.34 -27.07
CA LEU A 430 4.31 -8.98 -25.78
C LEU A 430 3.19 -10.02 -25.86
N ASN A 431 2.30 -9.91 -26.85
CA ASN A 431 1.07 -10.70 -26.96
C ASN A 431 0.19 -10.57 -25.70
N GLY A 432 0.04 -9.33 -25.22
CA GLY A 432 -0.62 -9.06 -23.94
C GLY A 432 -1.07 -7.62 -23.79
N MET A 433 -1.98 -7.41 -22.86
CA MET A 433 -2.42 -6.10 -22.41
C MET A 433 -1.50 -5.60 -21.30
N LEU A 434 -0.92 -4.42 -21.50
CA LEU A 434 -0.20 -3.66 -20.48
C LEU A 434 -1.09 -2.54 -19.96
N ILE A 435 -1.20 -2.43 -18.63
CA ILE A 435 -1.85 -1.31 -17.95
C ILE A 435 -0.93 -0.71 -16.90
N SER A 436 -1.00 0.60 -16.71
CA SER A 436 -0.29 1.32 -15.65
C SER A 436 -1.03 2.56 -15.17
N ASN A 437 -0.67 3.06 -13.99
CA ASN A 437 -1.06 4.40 -13.56
C ASN A 437 -0.23 5.49 -14.30
N GLU A 438 -0.53 6.78 -14.07
CA GLU A 438 0.16 7.91 -14.72
C GLU A 438 1.69 7.83 -14.64
N SER A 439 2.22 7.55 -13.43
CA SER A 439 3.66 7.50 -13.13
C SER A 439 4.34 6.20 -13.57
N GLY A 440 3.57 5.14 -13.82
CA GLY A 440 4.10 3.81 -14.11
C GLY A 440 4.53 3.02 -12.87
N ASP A 441 4.40 3.58 -11.67
CA ASP A 441 4.78 2.91 -10.42
C ASP A 441 3.91 1.67 -10.15
N PHE A 442 2.62 1.71 -10.53
CA PHE A 442 1.71 0.57 -10.47
C PHE A 442 1.39 0.10 -11.88
N SER A 443 1.76 -1.12 -12.21
CA SER A 443 1.55 -1.70 -13.53
C SER A 443 1.15 -3.16 -13.45
N SER A 444 0.22 -3.57 -14.32
CA SER A 444 -0.16 -4.96 -14.53
C SER A 444 -0.04 -5.34 -16.00
N LEU A 445 0.24 -6.60 -16.26
CA LEU A 445 0.26 -7.16 -17.60
C LEU A 445 -0.43 -8.52 -17.59
N ILE A 446 -1.36 -8.72 -18.53
CA ILE A 446 -2.00 -10.02 -18.81
C ILE A 446 -1.84 -10.36 -20.28
N GLY A 447 -1.31 -11.54 -20.58
CA GLY A 447 -1.10 -12.00 -21.95
C GLY A 447 -1.15 -13.51 -22.05
N SER A 448 -0.66 -14.04 -23.18
CA SER A 448 -0.71 -15.47 -23.45
C SER A 448 0.54 -15.95 -24.18
N ASP A 449 0.89 -17.22 -24.00
CA ASP A 449 1.90 -17.89 -24.82
C ASP A 449 1.37 -18.33 -26.20
N LYS A 450 0.04 -18.29 -26.38
CA LYS A 450 -0.66 -18.50 -27.65
C LYS A 450 -1.18 -17.17 -28.19
N GLU A 451 -1.09 -16.96 -29.50
CA GLU A 451 -1.68 -15.78 -30.12
C GLU A 451 -3.21 -15.89 -30.12
N PRO A 452 -3.94 -14.88 -29.58
CA PRO A 452 -5.39 -14.85 -29.71
C PRO A 452 -5.78 -14.64 -31.17
N ALA A 453 -6.87 -15.29 -31.60
CA ALA A 453 -7.49 -15.04 -32.89
C ALA A 453 -8.15 -13.65 -32.94
N PHE A 454 -8.59 -13.15 -31.79
CA PHE A 454 -9.14 -11.82 -31.63
C PHE A 454 -8.90 -11.31 -30.21
N GLN A 455 -8.64 -10.01 -30.08
CA GLN A 455 -8.50 -9.33 -28.81
C GLN A 455 -9.05 -7.91 -28.90
N ILE A 456 -9.66 -7.46 -27.82
CA ILE A 456 -10.01 -6.06 -27.62
C ILE A 456 -9.83 -5.69 -26.15
N VAL A 457 -9.25 -4.52 -25.91
CA VAL A 457 -8.96 -3.98 -24.57
C VAL A 457 -9.29 -2.49 -24.56
N GLY A 458 -9.77 -1.99 -23.43
CA GLY A 458 -10.15 -0.59 -23.28
C GLY A 458 -11.15 -0.37 -22.16
N GLN A 459 -11.73 0.83 -22.10
CA GLN A 459 -12.71 1.21 -21.09
C GLN A 459 -14.10 0.68 -21.49
N PHE A 460 -14.40 -0.57 -21.12
CA PHE A 460 -15.61 -1.27 -21.53
C PHE A 460 -16.32 -1.95 -20.35
N ASP A 461 -17.64 -1.91 -20.34
CA ASP A 461 -18.47 -2.59 -19.34
C ASP A 461 -18.65 -4.07 -19.67
N ASN A 462 -18.83 -4.34 -20.98
CA ASN A 462 -19.20 -5.66 -21.48
C ASN A 462 -18.86 -5.82 -22.97
N PHE A 463 -18.87 -7.08 -23.41
CA PHE A 463 -18.53 -7.52 -24.76
C PHE A 463 -19.67 -8.37 -25.34
N PRO A 464 -20.72 -7.76 -25.92
CA PRO A 464 -21.77 -8.51 -26.58
C PRO A 464 -21.19 -9.31 -27.76
N VAL A 465 -21.51 -10.61 -27.81
CA VAL A 465 -21.05 -11.49 -28.89
C VAL A 465 -22.25 -11.88 -29.74
N THR A 466 -22.21 -11.52 -31.01
CA THR A 466 -23.13 -12.01 -32.04
C THR A 466 -22.42 -13.01 -32.95
N TRP A 467 -23.20 -13.85 -33.64
CA TRP A 467 -22.68 -14.91 -34.49
C TRP A 467 -23.11 -14.68 -35.93
N ASP A 468 -22.14 -14.46 -36.80
CA ASP A 468 -22.36 -14.25 -38.22
C ASP A 468 -22.01 -15.52 -38.99
N LYS A 469 -22.80 -15.82 -40.03
CA LYS A 469 -22.50 -16.94 -40.94
C LYS A 469 -21.70 -16.43 -42.13
N GLY A 470 -20.54 -17.03 -42.34
CA GLY A 470 -19.70 -16.80 -43.49
C GLY A 470 -20.27 -17.38 -44.79
N PRO A 471 -19.65 -17.05 -45.93
CA PRO A 471 -20.08 -17.50 -47.26
C PRO A 471 -20.12 -19.03 -47.40
N ASN A 472 -19.29 -19.74 -46.63
CA ASN A 472 -19.16 -21.20 -46.65
C ASN A 472 -19.98 -21.89 -45.54
N GLY A 473 -20.82 -21.14 -44.79
CA GLY A 473 -21.59 -21.66 -43.66
C GLY A 473 -20.83 -21.72 -42.32
N GLU A 474 -19.56 -21.33 -42.30
CA GLU A 474 -18.74 -21.16 -41.09
C GLU A 474 -19.35 -20.07 -40.19
N THR A 475 -19.25 -20.23 -38.86
CA THR A 475 -19.83 -19.27 -37.90
C THR A 475 -18.72 -18.53 -37.19
N TYR A 476 -18.67 -17.20 -37.32
CA TYR A 476 -17.65 -16.36 -36.70
C TYR A 476 -18.25 -15.48 -35.60
N ALA A 477 -17.46 -15.22 -34.56
CA ALA A 477 -17.84 -14.30 -33.50
C ALA A 477 -17.63 -12.86 -33.97
N ASN A 478 -18.67 -12.05 -33.83
CA ASN A 478 -18.57 -10.60 -33.91
C ASN A 478 -18.68 -10.05 -32.49
N ILE A 479 -17.54 -9.63 -31.95
CA ILE A 479 -17.42 -9.14 -30.58
C ILE A 479 -17.56 -7.62 -30.61
N GLY A 480 -18.73 -7.14 -30.19
CA GLY A 480 -18.96 -5.71 -29.96
C GLY A 480 -18.38 -5.25 -28.63
N VAL A 481 -18.41 -3.93 -28.42
CA VAL A 481 -18.05 -3.29 -27.16
C VAL A 481 -19.18 -2.41 -26.66
N ILE A 482 -19.36 -2.41 -25.35
CA ILE A 482 -20.18 -1.41 -24.64
C ILE A 482 -19.19 -0.57 -23.82
N ALA A 483 -19.06 0.70 -24.17
CA ALA A 483 -18.21 1.65 -23.44
C ALA A 483 -18.66 1.75 -21.99
N SER A 484 -17.70 1.93 -21.08
CA SER A 484 -17.95 2.17 -19.66
C SER A 484 -17.74 3.65 -19.33
N ASP A 485 -18.60 4.20 -18.48
CA ASP A 485 -18.36 5.49 -17.83
C ASP A 485 -17.59 5.32 -16.50
N ASP A 486 -17.43 4.09 -16.01
CA ASP A 486 -16.70 3.78 -14.79
C ASP A 486 -15.18 3.81 -15.01
N PHE A 487 -14.42 4.09 -13.95
CA PHE A 487 -12.96 4.01 -13.96
C PHE A 487 -12.49 2.54 -13.93
N ILE A 488 -12.54 1.91 -15.11
CA ILE A 488 -12.22 0.49 -15.29
C ILE A 488 -11.65 0.24 -16.69
N VAL A 489 -10.67 -0.66 -16.79
CA VAL A 489 -10.21 -1.23 -18.05
C VAL A 489 -10.63 -2.69 -18.09
N SER A 490 -11.16 -3.11 -19.23
CA SER A 490 -11.60 -4.48 -19.47
C SER A 490 -10.96 -5.02 -20.75
N GLY A 491 -10.79 -6.34 -20.81
CA GLY A 491 -10.34 -7.02 -22.01
C GLY A 491 -11.13 -8.29 -22.27
N ILE A 492 -11.21 -8.68 -23.55
CA ILE A 492 -11.64 -10.02 -23.97
C ILE A 492 -10.71 -10.54 -25.06
N PHE A 493 -10.25 -11.78 -24.88
CA PHE A 493 -9.43 -12.53 -25.84
C PHE A 493 -10.21 -13.76 -26.32
N GLN A 494 -10.11 -14.07 -27.61
CA GLN A 494 -10.63 -15.29 -28.21
C GLN A 494 -9.45 -16.13 -28.72
N PHE A 495 -9.45 -17.41 -28.38
CA PHE A 495 -8.46 -18.38 -28.82
C PHE A 495 -9.15 -19.51 -29.59
N GLU A 496 -8.64 -19.84 -30.77
CA GLU A 496 -8.95 -21.10 -31.44
C GLU A 496 -8.14 -22.21 -30.77
N VAL A 497 -8.80 -23.26 -30.30
CA VAL A 497 -8.19 -24.36 -29.55
C VAL A 497 -8.46 -25.66 -30.30
N ASN A 498 -7.39 -26.30 -30.77
CA ASN A 498 -7.48 -27.53 -31.55
C ASN A 498 -7.73 -28.75 -30.64
N PRO A 499 -8.09 -29.91 -31.21
CA PRO A 499 -8.10 -31.17 -30.49
C PRO A 499 -6.77 -31.41 -29.75
N TYR A 500 -6.84 -31.76 -28.46
CA TYR A 500 -5.67 -32.09 -27.61
C TYR A 500 -4.67 -30.92 -27.44
N ASP A 501 -5.14 -29.69 -27.61
CA ASP A 501 -4.33 -28.47 -27.55
C ASP A 501 -4.27 -27.87 -26.14
N GLN A 502 -3.29 -27.01 -25.93
CA GLN A 502 -3.06 -26.35 -24.64
C GLN A 502 -2.40 -24.97 -24.81
N PHE A 503 -2.66 -24.08 -23.86
CA PHE A 503 -2.01 -22.77 -23.79
C PHE A 503 -2.12 -22.19 -22.39
N ASN A 504 -1.43 -21.07 -22.17
CA ASN A 504 -1.31 -20.43 -20.87
C ASN A 504 -1.68 -18.95 -20.97
N MET A 505 -2.51 -18.49 -20.04
CA MET A 505 -2.62 -17.08 -19.71
C MET A 505 -1.59 -16.73 -18.65
N VAL A 506 -0.84 -15.65 -18.85
CA VAL A 506 0.25 -15.22 -17.98
C VAL A 506 -0.04 -13.83 -17.43
N PHE A 507 0.18 -13.66 -16.14
CA PHE A 507 -0.09 -12.44 -15.40
C PHE A 507 1.20 -11.97 -14.72
N SER A 508 1.40 -10.66 -14.69
CA SER A 508 2.41 -10.01 -13.85
C SER A 508 1.89 -8.68 -13.33
N ALA A 509 2.34 -8.27 -12.14
CA ALA A 509 2.00 -6.96 -11.61
C ALA A 509 3.07 -6.39 -10.68
N SER A 510 3.56 -5.19 -10.94
CA SER A 510 4.62 -4.54 -10.17
C SER A 510 4.16 -3.22 -9.56
N ASN A 511 4.66 -2.93 -8.37
CA ASN A 511 4.55 -1.63 -7.69
C ASN A 511 5.89 -0.86 -7.68
N ILE A 512 6.80 -1.19 -8.60
CA ILE A 512 8.12 -0.58 -8.71
C ILE A 512 8.22 0.27 -9.97
N ASN A 513 8.04 -0.32 -11.16
CA ASN A 513 7.89 0.39 -12.43
C ASN A 513 7.39 -0.58 -13.54
N VAL A 514 7.03 -0.01 -14.69
CA VAL A 514 6.56 -0.73 -15.88
C VAL A 514 7.62 -1.69 -16.47
N GLU A 515 8.90 -1.28 -16.51
CA GLU A 515 9.98 -2.08 -17.13
C GLU A 515 10.20 -3.39 -16.38
N GLU A 516 10.28 -3.33 -15.05
CA GLU A 516 10.41 -4.51 -14.20
C GLU A 516 9.20 -5.44 -14.33
N ASN A 517 7.99 -4.88 -14.46
CA ASN A 517 6.79 -5.66 -14.71
C ASN A 517 6.87 -6.43 -16.04
N ILE A 518 7.29 -5.75 -17.12
CA ILE A 518 7.49 -6.36 -18.43
C ILE A 518 8.55 -7.48 -18.35
N ASN A 519 9.64 -7.28 -17.61
CA ASN A 519 10.68 -8.31 -17.45
C ASN A 519 10.14 -9.56 -16.76
N HIS A 520 9.41 -9.41 -15.65
CA HIS A 520 8.76 -10.54 -14.97
C HIS A 520 7.80 -11.30 -15.88
N TYR A 521 7.00 -10.58 -16.68
CA TYR A 521 6.13 -11.18 -17.68
C TYR A 521 6.91 -11.97 -18.74
N ILE A 522 7.96 -11.37 -19.33
CA ILE A 522 8.78 -12.01 -20.37
C ILE A 522 9.40 -13.31 -19.84
N GLU A 523 10.00 -13.26 -18.66
CA GLU A 523 10.60 -14.45 -18.02
C GLU A 523 9.56 -15.57 -17.84
N SER A 524 8.35 -15.22 -17.40
CA SER A 524 7.27 -16.18 -17.17
C SER A 524 6.66 -16.73 -18.47
N VAL A 525 6.38 -15.88 -19.47
CA VAL A 525 5.71 -16.31 -20.72
C VAL A 525 6.65 -17.11 -21.63
N SER A 526 7.95 -16.87 -21.54
CA SER A 526 8.95 -17.66 -22.27
C SER A 526 9.12 -19.08 -21.70
N ASN A 527 8.73 -19.33 -20.45
CA ASN A 527 8.77 -20.66 -19.83
C ASN A 527 7.71 -20.83 -18.72
N THR A 528 6.44 -20.95 -19.12
CA THR A 528 5.31 -21.03 -18.18
C THR A 528 5.36 -22.27 -17.28
N LYS A 529 5.91 -23.39 -17.77
CA LYS A 529 6.10 -24.62 -16.98
C LYS A 529 7.04 -24.39 -15.79
N ASN A 530 8.04 -23.52 -15.92
CA ASN A 530 8.95 -23.21 -14.82
C ASN A 530 8.22 -22.57 -13.63
N VAL A 531 7.11 -21.84 -13.84
CA VAL A 531 6.35 -21.22 -12.74
C VAL A 531 5.77 -22.30 -11.82
N ILE A 532 5.11 -23.32 -12.37
CA ILE A 532 4.55 -24.41 -11.58
C ILE A 532 5.65 -25.33 -11.01
N ASP A 533 6.68 -25.66 -11.79
CA ASP A 533 7.78 -26.52 -11.34
C ASP A 533 8.55 -25.88 -10.17
N ALA A 534 8.82 -24.58 -10.24
CA ALA A 534 9.48 -23.83 -9.17
C ALA A 534 8.59 -23.73 -7.93
N SER A 535 7.28 -23.52 -8.11
CA SER A 535 6.31 -23.48 -7.00
C SER A 535 6.20 -24.85 -6.29
N LYS A 536 6.11 -25.94 -7.06
CA LYS A 536 6.15 -27.31 -6.51
C LYS A 536 7.43 -27.56 -5.71
N LYS A 537 8.59 -27.25 -6.31
CA LYS A 537 9.90 -27.41 -5.65
C LYS A 537 10.00 -26.57 -4.37
N TYR A 538 9.44 -25.36 -4.37
CA TYR A 538 9.42 -24.50 -3.19
C TYR A 538 8.66 -25.16 -2.02
N TYR A 539 7.47 -25.70 -2.27
CA TYR A 539 6.70 -26.38 -1.21
C TYR A 539 7.30 -27.72 -0.80
N GLU A 540 7.89 -28.48 -1.72
CA GLU A 540 8.68 -29.68 -1.38
C GLU A 540 9.85 -29.32 -0.46
N GLN A 541 10.55 -28.22 -0.74
CA GLN A 541 11.64 -27.73 0.09
C GLN A 541 11.12 -27.29 1.46
N LEU A 542 10.06 -26.48 1.52
CA LEU A 542 9.42 -26.05 2.77
C LEU A 542 9.11 -27.24 3.67
N LEU A 543 8.45 -28.26 3.13
CA LEU A 543 8.11 -29.46 3.89
C LEU A 543 9.37 -30.24 4.28
N SER A 544 10.40 -30.32 3.43
CA SER A 544 11.63 -31.08 3.76
C SER A 544 12.53 -30.40 4.80
N GLU A 545 12.49 -29.06 4.89
CA GLU A 545 13.34 -28.25 5.78
C GLU A 545 12.64 -27.89 7.09
N SER A 546 11.31 -28.08 7.17
CA SER A 546 10.52 -27.86 8.38
C SER A 546 10.45 -29.11 9.25
N LEU A 547 10.13 -28.93 10.53
CA LEU A 547 9.69 -30.03 11.40
C LEU A 547 8.55 -30.79 10.72
N ASN A 548 8.62 -32.12 10.70
CA ASN A 548 7.51 -32.99 10.27
C ASN A 548 7.11 -33.91 11.43
N ILE A 549 5.81 -34.21 11.51
CA ILE A 549 5.27 -35.12 12.52
C ILE A 549 4.81 -36.40 11.84
N VAL A 550 5.32 -37.53 12.32
CA VAL A 550 4.87 -38.87 11.93
C VAL A 550 4.27 -39.56 13.15
N SER A 551 2.96 -39.75 13.12
CA SER A 551 2.19 -40.45 14.14
C SER A 551 1.30 -41.54 13.51
N PRO A 552 0.71 -42.46 14.32
CA PRO A 552 -0.29 -43.40 13.83
C PRO A 552 -1.57 -42.75 13.29
N ASP A 553 -1.82 -41.46 13.57
CA ASP A 553 -2.93 -40.70 13.02
C ASP A 553 -2.49 -40.02 11.71
N SER A 554 -2.81 -40.64 10.58
CA SER A 554 -2.44 -40.13 9.26
C SER A 554 -3.14 -38.80 8.92
N ILE A 555 -4.35 -38.58 9.44
CA ILE A 555 -5.11 -37.35 9.21
C ILE A 555 -4.42 -36.18 9.92
N PHE A 556 -3.94 -36.41 11.15
CA PHE A 556 -3.16 -35.40 11.86
C PHE A 556 -1.86 -35.06 11.13
N ASN A 557 -1.11 -36.05 10.65
CA ASN A 557 0.15 -35.83 9.93
C ASN A 557 -0.07 -34.99 8.66
N GLU A 558 -1.08 -35.35 7.86
CA GLU A 558 -1.46 -34.61 6.64
C GLU A 558 -1.95 -33.19 6.96
N GLY A 559 -2.81 -33.05 7.97
CA GLY A 559 -3.32 -31.75 8.42
C GLY A 559 -2.22 -30.81 8.91
N TYR A 560 -1.20 -31.34 9.58
CA TYR A 560 -0.03 -30.55 10.01
C TYR A 560 0.77 -30.03 8.81
N GLN A 561 1.00 -30.85 7.78
CA GLN A 561 1.68 -30.40 6.56
C GLN A 561 0.88 -29.32 5.81
N TRP A 562 -0.44 -29.46 5.72
CA TRP A 562 -1.31 -28.41 5.17
C TRP A 562 -1.27 -27.13 6.00
N ALA A 563 -1.14 -27.22 7.33
CA ALA A 563 -0.99 -26.05 8.18
C ALA A 563 0.33 -25.29 7.91
N LEU A 564 1.43 -26.00 7.65
CA LEU A 564 2.71 -25.37 7.25
C LEU A 564 2.57 -24.62 5.91
N ILE A 565 1.96 -25.27 4.92
CA ILE A 565 1.72 -24.68 3.59
C ILE A 565 0.80 -23.44 3.70
N ALA A 566 -0.29 -23.55 4.46
CA ALA A 566 -1.22 -22.44 4.66
C ALA A 566 -0.55 -21.26 5.38
N THR A 567 0.27 -21.53 6.39
CA THR A 567 1.03 -20.48 7.11
C THR A 567 2.01 -19.77 6.17
N ASP A 568 2.70 -20.52 5.31
CA ASP A 568 3.65 -19.97 4.34
C ASP A 568 2.99 -19.04 3.31
N ARG A 569 1.78 -19.36 2.83
CA ARG A 569 1.02 -18.53 1.88
C ARG A 569 0.68 -17.13 2.40
N PHE A 570 0.65 -16.95 3.72
CA PHE A 570 0.43 -15.65 4.34
C PHE A 570 1.72 -14.83 4.49
N PHE A 571 2.88 -15.36 4.15
CA PHE A 571 4.13 -14.62 4.14
C PHE A 571 4.27 -13.79 2.86
N VAL A 572 4.04 -12.49 2.99
CA VAL A 572 3.97 -11.54 1.88
C VAL A 572 5.20 -10.65 1.86
N ASN A 573 5.68 -10.35 0.66
CA ASN A 573 6.69 -9.35 0.35
C ASN A 573 6.01 -8.16 -0.33
N THR A 574 6.03 -6.99 0.29
CA THR A 574 5.58 -5.75 -0.36
C THR A 574 6.79 -4.84 -0.58
N PRO A 575 7.22 -4.63 -1.85
CA PRO A 575 8.33 -3.73 -2.15
C PRO A 575 8.11 -2.35 -1.56
N GLY A 576 9.19 -1.77 -1.01
CA GLY A 576 9.13 -0.54 -0.24
C GLY A 576 8.81 -0.75 1.24
N LEU A 577 7.98 -1.73 1.61
CA LEU A 577 7.65 -2.03 3.01
C LEU A 577 8.54 -3.12 3.61
N GLY A 578 8.60 -4.30 3.03
CA GLY A 578 9.36 -5.45 3.56
C GLY A 578 8.59 -6.76 3.43
N LYS A 579 9.01 -7.76 4.22
CA LYS A 579 8.42 -9.10 4.24
C LYS A 579 7.89 -9.44 5.63
N SER A 580 6.64 -9.86 5.73
CA SER A 580 6.02 -10.30 6.98
C SER A 580 4.74 -11.10 6.71
N LEU A 581 4.03 -11.49 7.76
CA LEU A 581 2.80 -12.25 7.70
C LEU A 581 1.58 -11.33 7.65
N VAL A 582 0.64 -11.63 6.75
CA VAL A 582 -0.70 -11.06 6.78
C VAL A 582 -1.66 -11.95 7.56
N ALA A 583 -2.74 -11.39 8.11
CA ALA A 583 -3.64 -12.17 9.00
C ALA A 583 -4.59 -13.13 8.28
N GLY A 584 -4.87 -12.91 6.99
CA GLY A 584 -5.64 -13.85 6.17
C GLY A 584 -6.25 -13.23 4.92
N TYR A 585 -6.69 -14.09 4.00
CA TYR A 585 -7.28 -13.69 2.73
C TYR A 585 -8.80 -13.92 2.69
N SER A 586 -9.48 -13.03 1.98
CA SER A 586 -10.88 -13.14 1.54
C SER A 586 -11.09 -12.14 0.40
N THR A 587 -12.15 -12.27 -0.39
CA THR A 587 -12.47 -11.25 -1.42
C THR A 587 -12.88 -9.92 -0.79
N THR A 588 -12.75 -8.81 -1.52
CA THR A 588 -13.25 -7.48 -1.09
C THR A 588 -14.76 -7.38 -0.96
N ASN A 589 -15.51 -8.37 -1.47
CA ASN A 589 -16.96 -8.48 -1.29
C ASN A 589 -17.35 -8.87 0.15
N THR A 590 -16.40 -9.41 0.92
CA THR A 590 -16.62 -9.88 2.30
C THR A 590 -15.47 -9.41 3.18
N GLY A 591 -15.76 -8.59 4.18
CA GLY A 591 -14.74 -8.03 5.06
C GLY A 591 -15.21 -6.78 5.78
N TRP A 592 -14.26 -6.04 6.33
CA TRP A 592 -14.54 -4.80 7.05
C TRP A 592 -14.97 -3.69 6.07
N ASP A 593 -16.18 -3.18 6.24
CA ASP A 593 -16.70 -2.02 5.50
C ASP A 593 -16.03 -0.77 6.06
N GLY A 594 -14.92 -0.37 5.45
CA GLY A 594 -14.18 0.83 5.81
C GLY A 594 -14.84 2.14 5.39
N GLY A 595 -16.17 2.18 5.36
CA GLY A 595 -16.96 3.32 4.90
C GLY A 595 -16.84 3.56 3.39
N HIS A 596 -16.40 2.55 2.64
CA HIS A 596 -16.18 2.62 1.19
C HIS A 596 -17.14 1.64 0.50
N LYS A 597 -17.62 1.99 -0.70
CA LYS A 597 -18.54 1.14 -1.49
C LYS A 597 -18.02 -0.30 -1.67
N ILE A 598 -16.71 -0.44 -1.78
CA ILE A 598 -15.98 -1.72 -1.78
C ILE A 598 -14.89 -1.60 -0.70
N SER A 599 -14.75 -2.62 0.15
CA SER A 599 -13.78 -2.64 1.27
C SER A 599 -12.37 -2.25 0.82
N GLY A 600 -11.93 -2.76 -0.34
CA GLY A 600 -10.59 -2.50 -0.87
C GLY A 600 -9.47 -3.17 -0.09
N ARG A 601 -9.82 -4.14 0.75
CA ARG A 601 -8.90 -5.03 1.48
C ARG A 601 -9.29 -6.48 1.19
N PRO A 602 -8.38 -7.35 0.70
CA PRO A 602 -8.70 -8.75 0.46
C PRO A 602 -8.71 -9.51 1.80
N GLY A 603 -9.83 -9.43 2.52
CA GLY A 603 -9.99 -10.01 3.84
C GLY A 603 -9.27 -9.21 4.92
N TYR A 604 -8.33 -9.86 5.60
CA TYR A 604 -7.48 -9.27 6.65
C TYR A 604 -6.02 -9.21 6.20
N ALA A 605 -5.79 -8.95 4.90
CA ALA A 605 -4.47 -8.95 4.27
C ALA A 605 -3.63 -7.69 4.58
N TRP A 606 -3.52 -7.36 5.87
CA TRP A 606 -2.62 -6.36 6.44
C TRP A 606 -1.61 -7.04 7.35
N TYR A 607 -0.54 -6.35 7.70
CA TYR A 607 0.47 -6.85 8.63
C TYR A 607 0.06 -6.49 10.06
N PHE A 608 -0.51 -7.43 10.80
CA PHE A 608 -0.92 -7.24 12.18
C PHE A 608 0.25 -7.53 13.13
N GLY A 609 0.51 -6.62 14.07
CA GLY A 609 1.57 -6.71 15.05
C GLY A 609 1.50 -8.01 15.84
N ARG A 610 0.37 -8.20 16.54
CA ARG A 610 0.10 -9.39 17.35
C ARG A 610 0.08 -10.68 16.52
N ASP A 611 -0.69 -10.72 15.44
CA ASP A 611 -0.93 -11.94 14.68
C ASP A 611 0.37 -12.44 14.02
N GLY A 612 1.19 -11.50 13.53
CA GLY A 612 2.54 -11.79 13.05
C GLY A 612 3.43 -12.39 14.13
N GLN A 613 3.31 -11.96 15.39
CA GLN A 613 4.09 -12.51 16.51
C GLN A 613 3.65 -13.91 16.93
N TRP A 614 2.34 -14.14 17.06
CA TRP A 614 1.83 -15.47 17.38
C TRP A 614 2.17 -16.48 16.30
N SER A 615 1.99 -16.10 15.05
CA SER A 615 2.37 -16.93 13.91
C SER A 615 3.89 -17.14 13.88
N SER A 616 4.69 -16.13 14.21
CA SER A 616 6.16 -16.26 14.32
C SER A 616 6.60 -17.23 15.41
N PHE A 617 5.85 -17.40 16.51
CA PHE A 617 6.14 -18.46 17.47
C PHE A 617 5.98 -19.84 16.84
N ALA A 618 4.93 -20.04 16.01
CA ALA A 618 4.78 -21.28 15.25
C ALA A 618 5.92 -21.46 14.22
N LEU A 619 6.32 -20.39 13.51
CA LEU A 619 7.46 -20.41 12.59
C LEU A 619 8.76 -20.87 13.30
N LEU A 620 9.01 -20.36 14.52
CA LEU A 620 10.16 -20.76 15.34
C LEU A 620 10.12 -22.25 15.73
N ASP A 621 8.93 -22.79 15.99
CA ASP A 621 8.76 -24.17 16.43
C ASP A 621 8.95 -25.18 15.27
N TYR A 622 8.65 -24.78 14.03
CA TYR A 622 8.90 -25.63 12.86
C TYR A 622 10.23 -25.34 12.14
N GLY A 623 10.98 -24.32 12.56
CA GLY A 623 12.38 -24.10 12.16
C GLY A 623 12.62 -22.98 11.13
N ASP A 624 11.62 -22.18 10.79
CA ASP A 624 11.75 -21.13 9.77
C ASP A 624 12.25 -19.80 10.35
N PHE A 625 13.52 -19.81 10.74
CA PHE A 625 14.15 -18.68 11.41
C PHE A 625 14.33 -17.47 10.48
N GLU A 626 14.48 -17.68 9.17
CA GLU A 626 14.66 -16.59 8.20
C GLU A 626 13.39 -15.75 8.05
N LYS A 627 12.20 -16.38 8.03
CA LYS A 627 10.95 -15.61 8.04
C LYS A 627 10.75 -14.86 9.35
N VAL A 628 11.05 -15.46 10.50
CA VAL A 628 10.94 -14.78 11.81
C VAL A 628 11.89 -13.59 11.90
N ARG A 629 13.11 -13.73 11.37
CA ARG A 629 14.05 -12.60 11.26
C ARG A 629 13.47 -11.48 10.42
N SER A 630 12.88 -11.79 9.27
CA SER A 630 12.24 -10.80 8.38
C SER A 630 11.09 -10.06 9.09
N VAL A 631 10.25 -10.79 9.83
CA VAL A 631 9.18 -10.22 10.66
C VAL A 631 9.74 -9.27 11.73
N LEU A 632 10.80 -9.67 12.44
CA LEU A 632 11.49 -8.82 13.41
C LEU A 632 12.12 -7.57 12.76
N GLU A 633 12.64 -7.66 11.54
CA GLU A 633 13.14 -6.51 10.77
C GLU A 633 12.01 -5.54 10.42
N MET A 634 10.82 -6.04 10.05
CA MET A 634 9.65 -5.21 9.79
C MET A 634 9.19 -4.47 11.05
N TYR A 635 9.13 -5.14 12.21
CA TYR A 635 8.83 -4.48 13.48
C TYR A 635 9.81 -3.36 13.82
N ARG A 636 11.11 -3.58 13.60
CA ARG A 636 12.13 -2.56 13.84
C ARG A 636 12.00 -1.37 12.90
N LYS A 637 11.71 -1.62 11.62
CA LYS A 637 11.60 -0.60 10.58
C LYS A 637 10.44 0.35 10.87
N PHE A 638 9.32 -0.18 11.35
CA PHE A 638 8.09 0.57 11.63
C PHE A 638 7.82 0.66 13.14
N GLN A 639 8.87 0.70 13.97
CA GLN A 639 8.72 0.98 15.40
C GLN A 639 8.43 2.48 15.57
N ASP A 640 7.46 2.81 16.42
CA ASP A 640 7.09 4.19 16.70
C ASP A 640 8.21 4.95 17.43
N LEU A 641 8.14 6.29 17.40
CA LEU A 641 9.14 7.15 18.06
C LEU A 641 9.29 6.84 19.55
N ASN A 642 8.17 6.54 20.22
CA ASN A 642 8.11 6.20 21.64
C ASN A 642 8.53 4.74 21.95
N GLY A 643 8.87 3.93 20.94
CA GLY A 643 9.28 2.53 21.11
C GLY A 643 8.19 1.49 20.92
N LYS A 644 6.95 1.91 20.69
CA LYS A 644 5.82 1.03 20.46
C LYS A 644 5.95 0.27 19.12
N ILE A 645 5.51 -0.99 19.10
CA ILE A 645 5.32 -1.76 17.87
C ILE A 645 3.91 -1.50 17.33
N TYR A 646 3.79 -1.39 16.00
CA TYR A 646 2.52 -1.14 15.33
C TYR A 646 1.44 -2.13 15.73
N HIS A 647 0.20 -1.63 15.78
CA HIS A 647 -0.98 -2.49 15.83
C HIS A 647 -1.12 -3.19 14.48
N GLU A 648 -1.17 -2.42 13.38
CA GLU A 648 -1.21 -2.97 12.02
C GLU A 648 -0.56 -2.00 11.01
N ILE A 649 -0.15 -2.57 9.87
CA ILE A 649 0.32 -1.84 8.68
C ILE A 649 -0.49 -2.33 7.47
N SER A 650 -1.12 -1.40 6.76
CA SER A 650 -1.71 -1.72 5.45
C SER A 650 -0.62 -2.06 4.45
N THR A 651 -0.87 -2.94 3.49
CA THR A 651 0.13 -3.17 2.42
C THR A 651 0.38 -1.91 1.59
N SER A 652 -0.55 -0.95 1.57
CA SER A 652 -0.36 0.39 0.99
C SER A 652 0.47 1.35 1.86
N GLY A 653 0.98 0.91 3.00
CA GLY A 653 2.00 1.61 3.79
C GLY A 653 1.50 2.50 4.93
N VAL A 654 0.20 2.49 5.23
CA VAL A 654 -0.35 3.26 6.35
C VAL A 654 -0.20 2.45 7.63
N VAL A 655 0.40 3.05 8.65
CA VAL A 655 0.77 2.39 9.92
C VAL A 655 -0.03 2.96 11.08
N HIS A 656 -0.59 2.11 11.94
CA HIS A 656 -1.26 2.58 13.16
C HIS A 656 -0.78 1.86 14.41
N TYR A 657 -0.91 2.56 15.54
CA TYR A 657 -0.28 2.22 16.82
C TYR A 657 -1.30 2.37 17.95
N ASP A 658 -2.49 1.82 17.80
CA ASP A 658 -3.65 2.01 18.67
C ASP A 658 -3.95 0.81 19.59
N ALA A 659 -2.95 -0.07 19.78
CA ALA A 659 -2.99 -1.20 20.71
C ALA A 659 -1.61 -1.47 21.31
N ALA A 660 -1.48 -1.68 22.64
CA ALA A 660 -0.17 -1.88 23.28
C ALA A 660 0.41 -3.30 23.13
N ASP A 661 -0.44 -4.31 22.92
CA ASP A 661 -0.16 -5.74 23.07
C ASP A 661 1.00 -6.28 22.21
N ALA A 662 1.17 -5.74 21.01
CA ALA A 662 2.27 -6.14 20.12
C ALA A 662 3.67 -5.79 20.69
N THR A 663 3.79 -4.78 21.55
CA THR A 663 5.11 -4.33 22.03
C THR A 663 5.79 -5.32 22.98
N PRO A 664 5.14 -5.81 24.06
CA PRO A 664 5.74 -6.86 24.90
C PRO A 664 5.96 -8.17 24.14
N LEU A 665 5.05 -8.53 23.20
CA LEU A 665 5.22 -9.72 22.36
C LEU A 665 6.46 -9.64 21.47
N TYR A 666 6.83 -8.45 20.97
CA TYR A 666 8.07 -8.25 20.20
C TYR A 666 9.31 -8.58 21.03
N ILE A 667 9.34 -8.17 22.30
CA ILE A 667 10.45 -8.45 23.23
C ILE A 667 10.55 -9.97 23.46
N ILE A 668 9.42 -10.63 23.69
CA ILE A 668 9.35 -12.09 23.87
C ILE A 668 9.81 -12.81 22.61
N LEU A 669 9.35 -12.38 21.43
CA LEU A 669 9.73 -12.97 20.15
C LEU A 669 11.22 -12.80 19.86
N ALA A 670 11.81 -11.63 20.13
CA ALA A 670 13.24 -11.43 19.97
C ALA A 670 14.06 -12.37 20.87
N GLY A 671 13.62 -12.56 22.13
CA GLY A 671 14.24 -13.50 23.06
C GLY A 671 14.14 -14.96 22.60
N LYS A 672 12.95 -15.39 22.18
CA LYS A 672 12.72 -16.74 21.64
C LYS A 672 13.49 -16.98 20.34
N TYR A 673 13.51 -16.00 19.45
CA TYR A 673 14.30 -16.06 18.22
C TYR A 673 15.77 -16.28 18.52
N LEU A 674 16.35 -15.56 19.49
CA LEU A 674 17.73 -15.78 19.91
C LEU A 674 17.96 -17.21 20.44
N GLN A 675 17.03 -17.71 21.28
CA GLN A 675 17.13 -19.05 21.86
C GLN A 675 17.06 -20.16 20.81
N HIS A 676 16.20 -20.00 19.80
CA HIS A 676 16.00 -21.00 18.76
C HIS A 676 17.08 -20.93 17.66
N SER A 677 17.43 -19.73 17.19
CA SER A 677 18.33 -19.54 16.04
C SER A 677 19.81 -19.40 16.41
N GLY A 678 20.11 -18.90 17.61
CA GLY A 678 21.47 -18.51 18.01
C GLY A 678 22.01 -17.24 17.31
N ASP A 679 21.18 -16.47 16.59
CA ASP A 679 21.63 -15.26 15.88
C ASP A 679 21.83 -14.06 16.83
N VAL A 680 22.96 -14.10 17.54
CA VAL A 680 23.41 -13.05 18.45
C VAL A 680 23.67 -11.73 17.73
N ASP A 681 24.16 -11.77 16.49
CA ASP A 681 24.54 -10.57 15.75
C ASP A 681 23.32 -9.76 15.32
N PHE A 682 22.24 -10.41 14.91
CA PHE A 682 20.97 -9.75 14.63
C PHE A 682 20.39 -9.09 15.89
N ILE A 683 20.40 -9.79 17.03
CA ILE A 683 19.88 -9.22 18.28
C ILE A 683 20.71 -8.02 18.74
N LYS A 684 22.04 -8.07 18.64
CA LYS A 684 22.90 -6.91 18.93
C LYS A 684 22.56 -5.72 18.04
N LYS A 685 22.36 -5.95 16.73
CA LYS A 685 21.92 -4.89 15.80
C LYS A 685 20.53 -4.35 16.13
N SER A 686 19.68 -5.19 16.74
CA SER A 686 18.30 -4.86 17.12
C SER A 686 18.18 -4.24 18.51
N TRP A 687 19.26 -4.22 19.30
CA TRP A 687 19.20 -3.90 20.73
C TRP A 687 18.58 -2.54 21.03
N GLN A 688 18.89 -1.51 20.25
CA GLN A 688 18.31 -0.18 20.46
C GLN A 688 16.77 -0.19 20.30
N SER A 689 16.26 -0.97 19.34
CA SER A 689 14.81 -1.11 19.12
C SER A 689 14.16 -1.91 20.25
N ILE A 690 14.81 -3.00 20.70
CA ILE A 690 14.36 -3.80 21.85
C ILE A 690 14.33 -2.95 23.13
N GLN A 691 15.37 -2.14 23.37
CA GLN A 691 15.42 -1.27 24.54
C GLN A 691 14.30 -0.23 24.52
N LYS A 692 14.03 0.41 23.37
CA LYS A 692 12.89 1.32 23.23
C LYS A 692 11.55 0.64 23.52
N ALA A 693 11.36 -0.60 23.10
CA ALA A 693 10.15 -1.36 23.40
C ALA A 693 10.01 -1.65 24.91
N ILE A 694 11.13 -1.95 25.59
CA ILE A 694 11.17 -2.09 27.05
C ILE A 694 10.82 -0.77 27.73
N ASP A 695 11.45 0.33 27.31
CA ASP A 695 11.21 1.67 27.85
C ASP A 695 9.73 2.08 27.66
N PHE A 696 9.13 1.75 26.50
CA PHE A 696 7.71 1.93 26.26
C PHE A 696 6.86 1.15 27.27
N CYS A 697 7.12 -0.14 27.47
CA CYS A 697 6.38 -0.96 28.44
C CYS A 697 6.46 -0.38 29.86
N PHE A 698 7.61 0.12 30.31
CA PHE A 698 7.71 0.80 31.60
C PHE A 698 6.97 2.13 31.63
N SER A 699 6.91 2.86 30.51
CA SER A 699 6.16 4.13 30.44
C SER A 699 4.64 3.95 30.57
N THR A 700 4.13 2.73 30.38
CA THR A 700 2.71 2.40 30.53
C THR A 700 2.31 1.94 31.95
N ASP A 701 3.26 1.78 32.86
CA ASP A 701 3.01 1.50 34.29
C ASP A 701 2.80 2.84 35.00
N THR A 702 1.56 3.33 35.03
CA THR A 702 1.25 4.70 35.47
C THR A 702 1.05 4.82 36.97
N ASP A 703 0.72 3.72 37.65
CA ASP A 703 0.61 3.67 39.11
C ASP A 703 1.86 3.10 39.81
N GLY A 704 2.82 2.58 39.06
CA GLY A 704 4.12 2.11 39.55
C GLY A 704 4.07 0.74 40.22
N ASP A 705 3.04 -0.07 39.95
CA ASP A 705 2.86 -1.41 40.51
C ASP A 705 3.61 -2.52 39.74
N HIS A 706 4.32 -2.14 38.67
CA HIS A 706 5.06 -3.00 37.74
C HIS A 706 4.18 -3.85 36.81
N LEU A 707 2.92 -3.47 36.62
CA LEU A 707 2.03 -4.03 35.62
C LEU A 707 1.85 -3.02 34.48
N ILE A 708 2.02 -3.50 33.26
CA ILE A 708 1.80 -2.67 32.07
C ILE A 708 0.30 -2.40 31.89
N GLU A 709 -0.04 -1.14 31.62
CA GLU A 709 -1.42 -0.74 31.35
C GLU A 709 -1.65 -0.42 29.87
N ASN A 710 -2.92 -0.42 29.48
CA ASN A 710 -3.33 0.04 28.15
C ASN A 710 -3.96 1.45 28.17
N THR A 711 -3.99 2.08 29.35
CA THR A 711 -4.55 3.42 29.58
C THR A 711 -3.88 4.42 28.63
N ASN A 712 -4.68 5.22 27.93
CA ASN A 712 -4.23 6.22 26.95
C ASN A 712 -3.47 5.68 25.73
N VAL A 713 -3.37 4.36 25.56
CA VAL A 713 -2.75 3.74 24.39
C VAL A 713 -3.81 3.47 23.32
N GLY A 714 -4.85 2.72 23.66
CA GLY A 714 -5.99 2.36 22.80
C GLY A 714 -6.28 0.85 22.81
N HIS A 715 -7.53 0.46 22.60
CA HIS A 715 -8.01 -0.93 22.60
C HIS A 715 -8.32 -1.43 21.18
N GLY A 716 -7.47 -1.10 20.19
CA GLY A 716 -7.68 -1.52 18.79
C GLY A 716 -8.01 -3.01 18.63
N TRP A 717 -7.49 -3.87 19.51
CA TRP A 717 -7.81 -5.30 19.49
C TRP A 717 -9.27 -5.71 19.79
N VAL A 718 -10.12 -4.80 20.28
CA VAL A 718 -11.54 -5.08 20.61
C VAL A 718 -12.45 -4.93 19.40
N GLU A 719 -11.91 -4.66 18.20
CA GLU A 719 -12.64 -4.51 16.93
C GLU A 719 -13.83 -5.48 16.79
N GLY A 720 -15.05 -4.96 16.98
CA GLY A 720 -16.31 -5.70 16.80
C GLY A 720 -16.81 -6.55 17.98
N GLY A 721 -16.13 -6.54 19.13
CA GLY A 721 -16.51 -7.30 20.34
C GLY A 721 -17.31 -6.53 21.39
N GLY A 722 -18.00 -5.45 21.00
CA GLY A 722 -18.82 -4.60 21.88
C GLY A 722 -20.28 -5.00 21.95
#